data_AF-A0A2N9L2X8-F1
#
_entry.id   AF-A0A2N9L2X8-F1
#
_cell.length_a   1.000
_cell.length_b   1.000
_cell.length_c   1.000
_cell.angle_alpha   90.00
_cell.angle_beta   90.00
_cell.angle_gamma   90.00
#
_symmetry.space_group_name_H-M   'P 1'
#
loop_
_entity.id
_entity.type
_entity.pdbx_description
1 polymer ?
#
loop_
_entity_poly.entity_id
_entity_poly.type
_entity_poly.pdbx_seq_one_letter_code
_entity_poly.pdbx_strand_id
1 'polypeptide(L)'
;MLSNFSASGVSPFMLPLRKVIMAHRLSPFSIEFFLAVFLVALTAPQLDAPTVQANDGTGLDKVTWSGTIRIDSQHHNNQSSSSSSSTDTSTVKTTAVSEYQVEGLPHDASLGWFSRDVRVQVRSHEVLTSESVDKEGYFDRNSQTIYDGSGTTTADVHLILRGEGGTGKDTCWLETGPIGQGDNGEPGTKAIDYPGAEHDWGWERAHSVDETRHYDVTRNVSETIQPLDVRMEIPCATDARSLVGTKETENSNGWVERVTYDLRQEGEAQTEVELVPPDGYEQWMPQGDKDEKTIGNDIDVGIVAHAKGDPSLKPPKKVLKYTITLEDTSQEKGVDCNWPDPDRATTDYDMKIDPDNGWIKVPDDKGQSAETKQEGLTEFRVTINSYDWGGYAKLKVVAELEGGQSVVAHVRGHSDQVFLAIPQDDNNNHIADWWEHFFDLKNTDPSADDDDFPQGDGDKGDSIALYDEYRGFHIGGKHDRLSPELKDLFIVDQDGLGAGVYPQTTMVQVHLLKTTEWSYKEGARNVVLVTGNSHYIDVYALYLKNDVLENGVVGDTVGGPSVPRDIERVKISTSTIRRGYQANVVDDEIASTIAHELGHGTNVKHHGDAPPDYSTGDVRCKLPDGSFRNFLCNEWPRDAKKRAVGPGVLADECYVVAARGGAYSGNDQCFMRYDSANYYENPNGNCQWQNGGKTVHGYPYGEDPPGMTMCRSGKGTGVNDPSNPNNKAGDASPSRGDCIHKFCMKNSAHSAPVP
;
A
#
# COMPACT_ATOMS: atom_id res chain seq x y z
N MET A 1 11.22 -46.61 2.20
CA MET A 1 9.99 -47.38 2.49
C MET A 1 9.32 -46.76 3.71
N LEU A 2 8.20 -46.07 3.46
CA LEU A 2 7.02 -45.82 4.29
C LEU A 2 7.12 -45.42 5.79
N SER A 3 6.54 -44.22 6.04
CA SER A 3 5.56 -43.86 7.12
C SER A 3 6.09 -43.76 8.56
N ASN A 4 5.74 -42.78 9.41
CA ASN A 4 4.58 -41.89 9.51
C ASN A 4 4.93 -40.60 10.30
N PHE A 5 4.31 -39.49 9.91
CA PHE A 5 4.18 -38.24 10.65
C PHE A 5 2.98 -38.30 11.61
N SER A 6 3.05 -37.61 12.75
CA SER A 6 1.90 -37.27 13.60
C SER A 6 1.90 -35.78 13.94
N ALA A 7 0.83 -35.09 13.57
CA ALA A 7 0.52 -33.72 13.95
C ALA A 7 -0.83 -33.69 14.67
N SER A 8 -0.91 -32.90 15.75
CA SER A 8 -2.14 -32.49 16.46
C SER A 8 -1.76 -31.29 17.34
N GLY A 9 -2.52 -30.21 17.48
CA GLY A 9 -3.86 -29.91 16.98
C GLY A 9 -4.19 -28.43 17.21
N VAL A 10 -5.17 -27.94 16.45
CA VAL A 10 -5.75 -26.60 16.52
C VAL A 10 -7.00 -26.65 17.40
N SER A 11 -7.19 -25.59 18.20
CA SER A 11 -8.37 -25.32 19.03
C SER A 11 -9.37 -24.46 18.24
N PRO A 12 -10.69 -24.64 18.43
CA PRO A 12 -11.60 -23.50 18.25
C PRO A 12 -12.66 -23.39 19.37
N PHE A 13 -12.78 -22.20 19.94
CA PHE A 13 -13.91 -21.77 20.76
C PHE A 13 -14.74 -20.74 19.98
N MET A 14 -15.95 -21.11 19.55
CA MET A 14 -17.05 -20.16 19.33
C MET A 14 -18.39 -20.92 19.25
N LEU A 15 -19.37 -20.45 20.03
CA LEU A 15 -20.81 -20.68 19.94
C LEU A 15 -21.50 -19.54 20.75
N PRO A 16 -22.82 -19.28 20.62
CA PRO A 16 -23.69 -19.31 19.44
C PRO A 16 -24.85 -18.25 19.46
N LEU A 17 -25.63 -18.12 18.37
CA LEU A 17 -27.10 -17.89 18.38
C LEU A 17 -27.66 -18.16 16.97
N ARG A 18 -28.34 -19.31 16.71
CA ARG A 18 -29.83 -19.53 16.65
C ARG A 18 -30.55 -18.66 15.60
N LYS A 19 -31.48 -19.09 14.73
CA LYS A 19 -32.30 -20.31 14.47
C LYS A 19 -33.19 -19.92 13.23
N VAL A 20 -33.52 -20.73 12.20
CA VAL A 20 -34.71 -21.62 11.99
C VAL A 20 -34.77 -21.90 10.45
N ILE A 21 -34.47 -23.11 9.94
CA ILE A 21 -35.35 -24.23 9.50
C ILE A 21 -36.53 -23.88 8.57
N MET A 22 -36.48 -24.31 7.29
CA MET A 22 -37.36 -25.35 6.74
C MET A 22 -36.94 -25.75 5.32
N ALA A 23 -36.72 -27.05 5.13
CA ALA A 23 -36.59 -27.73 3.86
C ALA A 23 -37.79 -28.65 3.66
N HIS A 24 -38.29 -28.79 2.43
CA HIS A 24 -39.09 -29.95 2.03
C HIS A 24 -38.56 -30.56 0.72
N ARG A 25 -38.24 -31.85 0.83
CA ARG A 25 -37.90 -32.81 -0.22
C ARG A 25 -39.15 -33.16 -1.04
N LEU A 26 -38.99 -33.61 -2.29
CA LEU A 26 -39.31 -35.00 -2.71
C LEU A 26 -38.98 -35.26 -4.20
N SER A 27 -38.91 -36.55 -4.49
CA SER A 27 -38.16 -37.31 -5.50
C SER A 27 -38.89 -37.55 -6.85
N PRO A 28 -38.25 -38.21 -7.84
CA PRO A 28 -38.64 -38.25 -9.26
C PRO A 28 -39.43 -39.52 -9.65
N PHE A 29 -40.16 -39.49 -10.78
CA PHE A 29 -40.25 -40.51 -11.86
C PHE A 29 -41.51 -40.31 -12.76
N SER A 30 -41.25 -40.26 -14.07
CA SER A 30 -42.07 -40.67 -15.24
C SER A 30 -43.41 -39.98 -15.56
N ILE A 31 -43.51 -39.44 -16.79
CA ILE A 31 -44.29 -40.03 -17.90
C ILE A 31 -44.04 -39.19 -19.17
N GLU A 32 -43.61 -39.87 -20.23
CA GLU A 32 -43.56 -39.37 -21.60
C GLU A 32 -44.95 -39.15 -22.20
N PHE A 33 -44.98 -38.41 -23.32
CA PHE A 33 -46.04 -38.41 -24.35
C PHE A 33 -47.30 -37.59 -24.07
N PHE A 34 -47.30 -36.31 -24.46
CA PHE A 34 -48.31 -35.75 -25.37
C PHE A 34 -47.81 -34.41 -25.99
N LEU A 35 -47.68 -34.42 -27.33
CA LEU A 35 -47.69 -33.35 -28.35
C LEU A 35 -47.35 -31.91 -27.92
N ALA A 36 -46.27 -31.31 -28.42
CA ALA A 36 -46.15 -30.63 -29.72
C ALA A 36 -46.93 -29.31 -29.83
N VAL A 37 -46.22 -28.25 -30.25
CA VAL A 37 -46.62 -26.85 -30.56
C VAL A 37 -46.07 -25.82 -29.55
N PHE A 38 -45.00 -25.12 -29.98
CA PHE A 38 -44.39 -23.89 -29.45
C PHE A 38 -43.65 -23.93 -28.11
N LEU A 39 -42.31 -24.02 -28.16
CA LEU A 39 -41.31 -23.10 -27.58
C LEU A 39 -39.93 -23.81 -27.57
N VAL A 40 -39.26 -23.82 -28.72
CA VAL A 40 -37.80 -24.06 -28.81
C VAL A 40 -37.17 -22.69 -28.99
N ALA A 41 -36.93 -22.02 -27.88
CA ALA A 41 -35.99 -20.91 -27.77
C ALA A 41 -35.33 -21.08 -26.41
N LEU A 42 -33.99 -21.02 -26.38
CA LEU A 42 -33.12 -21.05 -25.20
C LEU A 42 -32.66 -22.43 -24.69
N THR A 43 -32.07 -23.24 -25.57
CA THR A 43 -30.89 -24.06 -25.21
C THR A 43 -30.00 -24.23 -26.44
N ALA A 44 -29.14 -23.26 -26.69
CA ALA A 44 -27.88 -23.48 -27.37
C ALA A 44 -26.80 -22.88 -26.46
N PRO A 45 -25.74 -23.62 -26.09
CA PRO A 45 -24.59 -22.99 -25.46
C PRO A 45 -24.07 -21.93 -26.42
N GLN A 46 -23.84 -20.71 -25.94
CA GLN A 46 -22.84 -19.84 -26.55
C GLN A 46 -21.54 -20.65 -26.54
N LEU A 47 -21.22 -21.25 -27.68
CA LEU A 47 -19.88 -21.72 -27.97
C LEU A 47 -19.05 -20.45 -28.10
N ASP A 48 -18.50 -19.99 -26.97
CA ASP A 48 -17.35 -19.10 -26.97
C ASP A 48 -16.29 -19.79 -27.83
N ALA A 49 -16.00 -19.18 -28.98
CA ALA A 49 -14.96 -19.69 -29.87
C ALA A 49 -13.64 -19.72 -29.10
N PRO A 50 -12.86 -20.81 -29.19
CA PRO A 50 -11.56 -20.89 -28.55
C PRO A 50 -10.63 -19.83 -29.17
N THR A 51 -10.15 -18.89 -28.36
CA THR A 51 -9.04 -18.00 -28.71
C THR A 51 -7.77 -18.84 -28.85
N VAL A 52 -7.39 -19.13 -30.09
CA VAL A 52 -6.15 -19.83 -30.42
C VAL A 52 -5.06 -18.78 -30.68
N GLN A 53 -4.02 -18.78 -29.85
CA GLN A 53 -2.82 -17.95 -29.99
C GLN A 53 -2.11 -18.22 -31.32
N ALA A 54 -1.63 -17.17 -32.00
CA ALA A 54 -0.67 -17.32 -33.09
C ALA A 54 0.67 -17.84 -32.53
N ASN A 55 1.19 -18.93 -33.09
CA ASN A 55 2.36 -19.68 -32.60
C ASN A 55 3.73 -18.98 -32.82
N ASP A 56 3.79 -17.72 -33.22
CA ASP A 56 5.05 -16.98 -33.40
C ASP A 56 5.34 -15.95 -32.29
N GLY A 57 4.33 -15.58 -31.49
CA GLY A 57 4.50 -14.78 -30.28
C GLY A 57 4.90 -13.32 -30.48
N THR A 58 4.55 -12.71 -31.62
CA THR A 58 5.11 -11.43 -32.10
C THR A 58 4.32 -10.15 -31.79
N GLY A 59 3.08 -10.23 -31.29
CA GLY A 59 2.25 -9.05 -31.00
C GLY A 59 1.71 -8.32 -32.25
N LEU A 60 1.53 -9.07 -33.36
CA LEU A 60 0.98 -8.57 -34.62
C LEU A 60 -0.50 -8.14 -34.54
N ASP A 61 -1.17 -8.35 -33.42
CA ASP A 61 -2.56 -7.97 -33.16
C ASP A 61 -2.79 -6.48 -32.90
N LYS A 62 -1.72 -5.71 -32.66
CA LYS A 62 -1.78 -4.23 -32.49
C LYS A 62 -1.32 -3.44 -33.69
N VAL A 63 -0.92 -4.16 -34.74
CA VAL A 63 -0.66 -3.61 -36.05
C VAL A 63 -1.98 -3.50 -36.77
N THR A 64 -2.39 -2.29 -37.16
CA THR A 64 -3.55 -2.10 -38.03
C THR A 64 -3.13 -1.81 -39.46
N TRP A 65 -3.93 -2.22 -40.44
CA TRP A 65 -3.74 -1.78 -41.83
C TRP A 65 -4.81 -0.76 -42.20
N SER A 66 -4.39 0.33 -42.84
CA SER A 66 -5.26 1.41 -43.32
C SER A 66 -4.87 1.84 -44.72
N GLY A 67 -5.83 2.27 -45.54
CA GLY A 67 -5.55 2.69 -46.92
C GLY A 67 -6.74 2.55 -47.88
N THR A 68 -6.46 2.34 -49.16
CA THR A 68 -7.47 2.31 -50.24
C THR A 68 -7.36 1.06 -51.10
N ILE A 69 -8.51 0.55 -51.54
CA ILE A 69 -8.62 -0.45 -52.62
C ILE A 69 -9.59 0.09 -53.66
N ARG A 70 -9.21 0.11 -54.93
CA ARG A 70 -10.01 0.62 -56.04
C ARG A 70 -10.15 -0.46 -57.10
N ILE A 71 -11.36 -0.68 -57.59
CA ILE A 71 -11.70 -1.64 -58.64
C ILE A 71 -12.34 -0.87 -59.78
N ASP A 72 -11.69 -0.84 -60.95
CA ASP A 72 -12.22 -0.32 -62.20
C ASP A 72 -12.57 -1.51 -63.11
N SER A 73 -13.85 -1.69 -63.44
CA SER A 73 -14.34 -2.78 -64.29
C SER A 73 -14.89 -2.24 -65.61
N GLN A 74 -14.52 -2.86 -66.74
CA GLN A 74 -14.95 -2.46 -68.08
C GLN A 74 -15.44 -3.66 -68.89
N HIS A 75 -16.60 -3.55 -69.53
CA HIS A 75 -17.13 -4.54 -70.46
C HIS A 75 -17.25 -3.97 -71.87
N HIS A 76 -16.97 -4.79 -72.86
CA HIS A 76 -17.32 -4.51 -74.25
C HIS A 76 -18.02 -5.73 -74.84
N ASN A 77 -19.31 -5.62 -75.12
CA ASN A 77 -20.11 -6.72 -75.66
C ASN A 77 -20.63 -6.36 -77.05
N ASN A 78 -20.42 -7.27 -78.01
CA ASN A 78 -21.07 -7.22 -79.31
C ASN A 78 -22.11 -8.34 -79.34
N GLN A 79 -23.39 -7.99 -79.18
CA GLN A 79 -24.48 -8.96 -79.30
C GLN A 79 -25.00 -8.98 -80.73
N SER A 80 -25.13 -10.18 -81.30
CA SER A 80 -25.91 -10.40 -82.51
C SER A 80 -27.08 -11.32 -82.18
N SER A 81 -28.31 -10.82 -82.22
CA SER A 81 -29.48 -11.66 -82.06
C SER A 81 -30.03 -12.03 -83.44
N SER A 82 -30.37 -13.31 -83.64
CA SER A 82 -31.02 -13.78 -84.86
C SER A 82 -32.34 -14.44 -84.50
N SER A 83 -33.43 -13.89 -85.03
CA SER A 83 -34.75 -14.53 -85.01
C SER A 83 -35.07 -15.09 -86.39
N SER A 84 -36.16 -15.86 -86.53
CA SER A 84 -36.58 -16.40 -87.83
C SER A 84 -36.91 -15.34 -88.89
N SER A 85 -36.90 -14.04 -88.54
CA SER A 85 -37.23 -12.92 -89.43
C SER A 85 -36.28 -11.71 -89.36
N SER A 86 -35.24 -11.66 -88.52
CA SER A 86 -34.26 -10.55 -88.52
C SER A 86 -32.92 -10.93 -87.88
N THR A 87 -31.85 -10.17 -88.21
CA THR A 87 -30.56 -10.20 -87.51
C THR A 87 -30.26 -8.79 -87.00
N ASP A 88 -30.25 -8.57 -85.68
CA ASP A 88 -29.91 -7.29 -85.05
C ASP A 88 -28.50 -7.37 -84.46
N THR A 89 -27.66 -6.39 -84.75
CA THR A 89 -26.34 -6.22 -84.12
C THR A 89 -26.37 -5.03 -83.17
N SER A 90 -26.00 -5.23 -81.91
CA SER A 90 -25.83 -4.18 -80.91
C SER A 90 -24.47 -4.24 -80.23
N THR A 91 -23.75 -3.12 -80.22
CA THR A 91 -22.54 -2.92 -79.43
C THR A 91 -22.93 -2.30 -78.09
N VAL A 92 -22.41 -2.79 -76.97
CA VAL A 92 -22.66 -2.26 -75.61
C VAL A 92 -21.33 -2.12 -74.87
N LYS A 93 -21.09 -0.95 -74.28
CA LYS A 93 -19.93 -0.70 -73.41
C LYS A 93 -20.41 -0.41 -71.99
N THR A 94 -19.83 -1.05 -70.99
CA THR A 94 -20.12 -0.78 -69.57
C THR A 94 -18.83 -0.45 -68.84
N THR A 95 -18.87 0.50 -67.90
CA THR A 95 -17.74 0.81 -67.01
C THR A 95 -18.27 1.08 -65.59
N ALA A 96 -17.62 0.51 -64.58
CA ALA A 96 -18.01 0.68 -63.18
C ALA A 96 -16.76 0.83 -62.30
N VAL A 97 -16.86 1.64 -61.24
CA VAL A 97 -15.76 1.84 -60.28
C VAL A 97 -16.25 1.71 -58.84
N SER A 98 -15.58 0.86 -58.05
CA SER A 98 -15.77 0.77 -56.59
C SER A 98 -14.47 1.10 -55.87
N GLU A 99 -14.51 2.02 -54.90
CA GLU A 99 -13.37 2.40 -54.06
C GLU A 99 -13.68 2.16 -52.59
N TYR A 100 -12.85 1.38 -51.92
CA TYR A 100 -12.98 0.96 -50.52
C TYR A 100 -11.95 1.71 -49.66
N GLN A 101 -12.42 2.41 -48.63
CA GLN A 101 -11.57 3.09 -47.65
C GLN A 101 -11.43 2.22 -46.40
N VAL A 102 -10.24 1.69 -46.18
CA VAL A 102 -9.93 0.77 -45.09
C VAL A 102 -9.32 1.53 -43.91
N GLU A 103 -9.91 1.39 -42.73
CA GLU A 103 -9.45 2.06 -41.50
C GLU A 103 -9.26 0.99 -40.40
N GLY A 104 -8.04 0.85 -39.87
CA GLY A 104 -7.82 0.18 -38.59
C GLY A 104 -8.02 -1.35 -38.56
N LEU A 105 -7.63 -2.10 -39.60
CA LEU A 105 -7.78 -3.57 -39.68
C LEU A 105 -7.10 -4.33 -38.53
N PRO A 106 -7.83 -4.96 -37.58
CA PRO A 106 -7.24 -5.76 -36.51
C PRO A 106 -6.97 -7.22 -36.96
N HIS A 107 -6.13 -7.93 -36.20
CA HIS A 107 -5.82 -9.34 -36.42
C HIS A 107 -6.82 -10.27 -35.72
N ASP A 108 -7.34 -11.29 -36.43
CA ASP A 108 -8.05 -12.43 -35.84
C ASP A 108 -7.27 -13.73 -36.11
N ALA A 109 -6.77 -14.37 -35.05
CA ALA A 109 -5.95 -15.57 -35.15
C ALA A 109 -6.69 -16.80 -35.73
N SER A 110 -8.02 -16.78 -35.81
CA SER A 110 -8.84 -17.88 -36.35
C SER A 110 -9.22 -17.70 -37.83
N LEU A 111 -9.22 -16.47 -38.34
CA LEU A 111 -9.70 -16.13 -39.69
C LEU A 111 -8.64 -15.46 -40.58
N GLY A 112 -7.53 -15.01 -40.00
CA GLY A 112 -6.57 -14.11 -40.64
C GLY A 112 -6.93 -12.64 -40.35
N TRP A 113 -6.34 -11.72 -41.10
CA TRP A 113 -6.75 -10.31 -41.05
C TRP A 113 -8.20 -10.22 -41.52
N PHE A 114 -9.02 -9.35 -40.92
CA PHE A 114 -10.45 -9.31 -41.24
C PHE A 114 -11.06 -7.96 -40.83
N SER A 115 -11.78 -7.30 -41.75
CA SER A 115 -12.57 -6.08 -41.46
C SER A 115 -14.05 -6.35 -41.68
N ARG A 116 -14.92 -5.62 -40.96
CA ARG A 116 -16.36 -5.53 -41.21
C ARG A 116 -16.72 -4.06 -41.46
N ASP A 117 -17.84 -3.82 -42.14
CA ASP A 117 -18.41 -2.47 -42.28
C ASP A 117 -17.50 -1.42 -42.97
N VAL A 118 -16.71 -1.83 -43.96
CA VAL A 118 -15.82 -0.92 -44.72
C VAL A 118 -16.64 0.06 -45.55
N ARG A 119 -16.30 1.35 -45.48
CA ARG A 119 -16.97 2.37 -46.30
C ARG A 119 -16.54 2.24 -47.76
N VAL A 120 -17.53 2.15 -48.63
CA VAL A 120 -17.33 2.14 -50.09
C VAL A 120 -17.83 3.45 -50.67
N GLN A 121 -16.98 4.09 -51.45
CA GLN A 121 -17.37 5.11 -52.41
C GLN A 121 -17.49 4.44 -53.78
N VAL A 122 -18.71 4.30 -54.28
CA VAL A 122 -18.93 3.73 -55.61
C VAL A 122 -19.22 4.87 -56.58
N ARG A 123 -18.37 4.98 -57.60
CA ARG A 123 -18.55 5.90 -58.72
C ARG A 123 -18.90 5.05 -59.93
N SER A 124 -20.19 4.97 -60.23
CA SER A 124 -20.59 4.34 -61.48
C SER A 124 -20.58 5.40 -62.57
N HIS A 125 -19.93 5.08 -63.68
CA HIS A 125 -20.01 5.83 -64.92
C HIS A 125 -20.34 4.82 -65.99
N GLU A 126 -21.60 4.46 -66.05
CA GLU A 126 -22.08 3.51 -67.03
C GLU A 126 -22.65 4.28 -68.21
N VAL A 127 -22.05 4.06 -69.38
CA VAL A 127 -22.50 4.62 -70.64
C VAL A 127 -22.91 3.45 -71.53
N LEU A 128 -24.14 2.98 -71.36
CA LEU A 128 -24.72 1.99 -72.26
C LEU A 128 -25.09 2.69 -73.56
N THR A 129 -24.13 2.83 -74.47
CA THR A 129 -24.44 3.07 -75.88
C THR A 129 -24.87 1.76 -76.51
N SER A 130 -26.12 1.65 -76.97
CA SER A 130 -26.56 0.58 -77.84
C SER A 130 -26.89 1.17 -79.22
N GLU A 131 -26.20 0.70 -80.25
CA GLU A 131 -26.51 1.01 -81.65
C GLU A 131 -27.11 -0.25 -82.26
N SER A 132 -28.41 -0.25 -82.57
CA SER A 132 -29.07 -1.39 -83.23
C SER A 132 -29.57 -0.99 -84.60
N VAL A 133 -29.11 -1.71 -85.63
CA VAL A 133 -29.53 -1.55 -87.03
C VAL A 133 -30.14 -2.85 -87.52
N ASP A 134 -31.36 -2.77 -88.04
CA ASP A 134 -31.99 -3.93 -88.67
C ASP A 134 -31.42 -4.20 -90.08
N LYS A 135 -31.47 -5.45 -90.53
CA LYS A 135 -30.83 -5.88 -91.79
C LYS A 135 -31.42 -5.26 -93.06
N GLU A 136 -32.64 -4.72 -92.99
CA GLU A 136 -33.34 -4.05 -94.10
C GLU A 136 -33.23 -2.51 -94.05
N GLY A 137 -32.67 -1.93 -92.99
CA GLY A 137 -32.51 -0.48 -92.81
C GLY A 137 -33.82 0.26 -92.53
N TYR A 138 -34.82 -0.41 -91.93
CA TYR A 138 -36.06 0.19 -91.46
C TYR A 138 -35.94 0.83 -90.07
N PHE A 139 -34.98 0.39 -89.25
CA PHE A 139 -34.82 0.84 -87.87
C PHE A 139 -33.37 1.14 -87.53
N ASP A 140 -33.14 2.33 -86.98
CA ASP A 140 -31.89 2.74 -86.37
C ASP A 140 -32.22 3.33 -84.99
N ARG A 141 -31.94 2.52 -83.96
CA ARG A 141 -32.13 2.91 -82.56
C ARG A 141 -30.74 3.08 -81.95
N ASN A 142 -30.44 4.31 -81.55
CA ASN A 142 -29.28 4.67 -80.77
C ASN A 142 -29.74 5.05 -79.37
N SER A 143 -29.60 4.15 -78.42
CA SER A 143 -29.80 4.51 -77.02
C SER A 143 -28.45 4.80 -76.37
N GLN A 144 -28.38 5.86 -75.57
CA GLN A 144 -27.30 6.08 -74.63
C GLN A 144 -27.92 6.25 -73.25
N THR A 145 -27.78 5.21 -72.44
CA THR A 145 -28.12 5.32 -71.03
C THR A 145 -26.86 5.76 -70.28
N ILE A 146 -26.90 6.96 -69.70
CA ILE A 146 -25.81 7.47 -68.87
C ILE A 146 -26.26 7.40 -67.41
N TYR A 147 -25.67 6.46 -66.68
CA TYR A 147 -25.73 6.45 -65.23
C TYR A 147 -24.50 7.18 -64.70
N ASP A 148 -24.66 8.48 -64.46
CA ASP A 148 -23.69 9.31 -63.76
C ASP A 148 -24.12 9.49 -62.32
N GLY A 149 -23.43 8.81 -61.41
CA GLY A 149 -23.71 8.97 -59.99
C GLY A 149 -22.54 8.57 -59.10
N SER A 150 -22.43 9.27 -57.98
CA SER A 150 -21.56 8.88 -56.87
C SER A 150 -22.42 8.61 -55.65
N GLY A 151 -22.25 7.45 -55.02
CA GLY A 151 -22.95 7.04 -53.81
C GLY A 151 -21.98 6.51 -52.75
N THR A 152 -22.41 6.49 -51.49
CA THR A 152 -21.64 5.93 -50.36
C THR A 152 -22.46 4.86 -49.65
N THR A 153 -21.87 3.69 -49.41
CA THR A 153 -22.47 2.61 -48.61
C THR A 153 -21.43 1.95 -47.72
N THR A 154 -21.88 1.13 -46.78
CA THR A 154 -21.04 0.22 -45.99
C THR A 154 -21.10 -1.16 -46.65
N ALA A 155 -19.96 -1.70 -47.08
CA ALA A 155 -19.84 -3.07 -47.56
C ALA A 155 -18.91 -3.87 -46.65
N ASP A 156 -19.18 -5.15 -46.50
CA ASP A 156 -18.24 -6.07 -45.88
C ASP A 156 -17.08 -6.35 -46.85
N VAL A 157 -15.85 -6.09 -46.39
CA VAL A 157 -14.61 -6.32 -47.15
C VAL A 157 -13.71 -7.23 -46.33
N HIS A 158 -13.22 -8.30 -46.94
CA HIS A 158 -12.44 -9.33 -46.28
C HIS A 158 -10.99 -9.32 -46.77
N LEU A 159 -10.11 -8.60 -46.07
CA LEU A 159 -8.67 -8.67 -46.34
C LEU A 159 -8.05 -9.84 -45.58
N ILE A 160 -7.76 -10.98 -46.23
CA ILE A 160 -7.11 -12.12 -45.55
C ILE A 160 -5.61 -12.18 -45.91
N LEU A 161 -4.73 -11.73 -45.01
CA LEU A 161 -3.28 -11.99 -45.14
C LEU A 161 -2.92 -13.29 -44.39
N ARG A 162 -2.60 -14.37 -45.12
CA ARG A 162 -2.09 -15.61 -44.51
C ARG A 162 -0.63 -15.80 -44.89
N GLY A 163 0.25 -15.74 -43.90
CA GLY A 163 1.56 -16.39 -44.01
C GLY A 163 1.40 -17.86 -43.65
N GLU A 164 1.12 -18.73 -44.63
CA GLU A 164 1.16 -20.16 -44.36
C GLU A 164 2.62 -20.58 -44.15
N GLY A 165 2.94 -21.04 -42.94
CA GLY A 165 4.22 -21.66 -42.61
C GLY A 165 4.49 -22.85 -43.52
N GLY A 166 5.24 -22.62 -44.58
CA GLY A 166 5.62 -23.61 -45.57
C GLY A 166 6.42 -22.98 -46.71
N THR A 167 7.72 -22.77 -46.48
CA THR A 167 8.76 -22.48 -47.48
C THR A 167 8.31 -21.73 -48.75
N GLY A 168 8.31 -20.40 -48.69
CA GLY A 168 8.63 -19.55 -49.85
C GLY A 168 7.48 -19.18 -50.81
N LYS A 169 6.29 -18.86 -50.31
CA LYS A 169 5.30 -18.12 -51.11
C LYS A 169 4.82 -16.86 -50.40
N ASP A 170 5.40 -15.74 -50.81
CA ASP A 170 5.10 -14.35 -50.42
C ASP A 170 3.79 -13.86 -51.07
N THR A 171 2.67 -14.53 -50.76
CA THR A 171 1.36 -14.29 -51.41
C THR A 171 0.25 -14.06 -50.39
N CYS A 172 -0.39 -12.90 -50.48
CA CYS A 172 -1.57 -12.50 -49.71
C CYS A 172 -2.83 -12.58 -50.57
N TRP A 173 -3.99 -12.73 -49.93
CA TRP A 173 -5.28 -12.73 -50.62
C TRP A 173 -6.06 -11.45 -50.32
N LEU A 174 -6.51 -10.80 -51.38
CA LEU A 174 -7.41 -9.66 -51.32
C LEU A 174 -8.79 -10.12 -51.80
N GLU A 175 -9.79 -10.04 -50.92
CA GLU A 175 -11.18 -10.34 -51.23
C GLU A 175 -12.09 -9.15 -50.88
N THR A 176 -12.82 -8.63 -51.86
CA THR A 176 -13.88 -7.61 -51.66
C THR A 176 -15.19 -8.23 -52.12
N GLY A 177 -16.29 -8.05 -51.38
CA GLY A 177 -17.60 -8.58 -51.79
C GLY A 177 -18.33 -9.37 -50.69
N PRO A 178 -19.61 -9.75 -50.92
CA PRO A 178 -20.41 -10.46 -49.93
C PRO A 178 -19.91 -11.90 -49.71
N ILE A 179 -19.61 -12.26 -48.45
CA ILE A 179 -19.44 -13.66 -48.04
C ILE A 179 -20.76 -14.18 -47.47
N GLY A 180 -21.43 -15.05 -48.22
CA GLY A 180 -22.58 -15.82 -47.73
C GLY A 180 -23.83 -15.01 -47.42
N GLN A 181 -24.92 -15.71 -47.11
CA GLN A 181 -26.10 -15.11 -46.49
C GLN A 181 -25.74 -14.68 -45.07
N GLY A 182 -26.12 -13.48 -44.65
CA GLY A 182 -26.06 -13.13 -43.22
C GLY A 182 -26.85 -14.15 -42.38
N ASP A 183 -26.67 -14.16 -41.06
CA ASP A 183 -27.41 -15.06 -40.15
C ASP A 183 -28.94 -14.97 -40.28
N ASN A 184 -29.44 -13.91 -40.93
CA ASN A 184 -30.83 -13.60 -41.24
C ASN A 184 -31.26 -13.94 -42.69
N GLY A 185 -30.37 -14.48 -43.54
CA GLY A 185 -30.69 -14.83 -44.93
C GLY A 185 -30.63 -13.68 -45.95
N GLU A 186 -30.27 -12.47 -45.53
CA GLU A 186 -30.13 -11.30 -46.42
C GLU A 186 -28.75 -11.26 -47.12
N PRO A 187 -28.63 -10.65 -48.31
CA PRO A 187 -27.34 -10.38 -48.95
C PRO A 187 -26.47 -9.50 -48.05
N GLY A 188 -25.21 -9.87 -47.81
CA GLY A 188 -24.27 -9.14 -46.93
C GLY A 188 -23.97 -7.69 -47.40
N THR A 189 -24.14 -7.38 -48.67
CA THR A 189 -23.99 -6.02 -49.22
C THR A 189 -25.35 -5.38 -49.52
N LYS A 190 -25.56 -4.17 -49.01
CA LYS A 190 -26.71 -3.34 -49.41
C LYS A 190 -26.46 -2.74 -50.80
N ALA A 191 -27.41 -2.93 -51.71
CA ALA A 191 -27.40 -2.27 -53.00
C ALA A 191 -27.44 -0.75 -52.82
N ILE A 192 -26.77 -0.03 -53.71
CA ILE A 192 -26.72 1.43 -53.69
C ILE A 192 -27.72 1.96 -54.72
N ASP A 193 -28.62 2.85 -54.31
CA ASP A 193 -29.57 3.51 -55.21
C ASP A 193 -28.86 4.62 -56.03
N TYR A 194 -28.94 4.51 -57.35
CA TYR A 194 -28.42 5.49 -58.29
C TYR A 194 -29.55 6.19 -59.03
N PRO A 195 -29.66 7.53 -58.96
CA PRO A 195 -30.42 8.29 -59.93
C PRO A 195 -29.61 8.41 -61.23
N GLY A 196 -30.20 8.07 -62.37
CA GLY A 196 -29.59 8.18 -63.70
C GLY A 196 -30.53 8.79 -64.74
N ALA A 197 -30.00 9.03 -65.93
CA ALA A 197 -30.78 9.52 -67.07
C ALA A 197 -30.54 8.63 -68.30
N GLU A 198 -31.61 8.01 -68.77
CA GLU A 198 -31.63 7.28 -70.03
C GLU A 198 -31.95 8.26 -71.16
N HIS A 199 -31.12 8.29 -72.20
CA HIS A 199 -31.34 9.12 -73.37
C HIS A 199 -31.48 8.22 -74.61
N ASP A 200 -32.69 8.17 -75.16
CA ASP A 200 -33.03 7.36 -76.32
C ASP A 200 -33.26 8.25 -77.54
N TRP A 201 -32.51 8.05 -78.62
CA TRP A 201 -32.78 8.72 -79.88
C TRP A 201 -32.62 7.82 -81.10
N GLY A 202 -33.20 8.23 -82.21
CA GLY A 202 -33.09 7.47 -83.44
C GLY A 202 -34.23 7.75 -84.38
N TRP A 203 -34.40 6.83 -85.32
CA TRP A 203 -35.48 6.90 -86.28
C TRP A 203 -36.06 5.53 -86.58
N GLU A 204 -37.38 5.50 -86.72
CA GLU A 204 -38.17 4.30 -87.05
C GLU A 204 -38.91 4.54 -88.36
N ARG A 205 -38.83 3.58 -89.29
CA ARG A 205 -39.53 3.61 -90.57
C ARG A 205 -40.57 2.49 -90.58
N ALA A 206 -41.86 2.83 -90.66
CA ALA A 206 -42.93 1.84 -90.56
C ALA A 206 -43.02 0.97 -91.84
N HIS A 207 -43.10 -0.35 -91.70
CA HIS A 207 -43.14 -1.31 -92.82
C HIS A 207 -44.28 -1.09 -93.86
N SER A 208 -45.28 -0.28 -93.55
CA SER A 208 -46.47 -0.08 -94.41
C SER A 208 -46.71 1.38 -94.85
N VAL A 209 -45.84 2.33 -94.52
CA VAL A 209 -45.97 3.75 -94.91
C VAL A 209 -44.59 4.40 -94.98
N ASP A 210 -44.34 5.19 -96.02
CA ASP A 210 -43.09 5.93 -96.27
C ASP A 210 -42.93 7.15 -95.33
N GLU A 211 -43.15 6.95 -94.02
CA GLU A 211 -42.97 7.94 -92.96
C GLU A 211 -41.83 7.50 -92.05
N THR A 212 -40.84 8.38 -91.87
CA THR A 212 -39.75 8.22 -90.91
C THR A 212 -40.09 9.02 -89.65
N ARG A 213 -40.15 8.36 -88.50
CA ARG A 213 -40.39 9.01 -87.20
C ARG A 213 -39.09 9.13 -86.45
N HIS A 214 -38.67 10.36 -86.19
CA HIS A 214 -37.58 10.64 -85.26
C HIS A 214 -38.11 10.67 -83.83
N TYR A 215 -37.38 10.07 -82.92
CA TYR A 215 -37.62 10.20 -81.49
C TYR A 215 -36.32 10.60 -80.79
N ASP A 216 -36.47 11.39 -79.74
CA ASP A 216 -35.41 11.90 -78.87
C ASP A 216 -36.08 12.09 -77.51
N VAL A 217 -35.76 11.21 -76.56
CA VAL A 217 -36.45 11.11 -75.27
C VAL A 217 -35.42 10.91 -74.17
N THR A 218 -35.43 11.80 -73.17
CA THR A 218 -34.71 11.59 -71.91
C THR A 218 -35.67 11.11 -70.83
N ARG A 219 -35.31 10.09 -70.07
CA ARG A 219 -36.07 9.60 -68.92
C ARG A 219 -35.17 9.49 -67.70
N ASN A 220 -35.68 9.91 -66.54
CA ASN A 220 -35.01 9.62 -65.28
C ASN A 220 -35.23 8.14 -64.96
N VAL A 221 -34.13 7.44 -64.73
CA VAL A 221 -34.11 6.04 -64.31
C VAL A 221 -33.47 5.96 -62.93
N SER A 222 -33.83 4.96 -62.14
CA SER A 222 -33.11 4.65 -60.91
C SER A 222 -32.71 3.19 -60.96
N GLU A 223 -31.44 2.93 -60.70
CA GLU A 223 -30.88 1.59 -60.71
C GLU A 223 -30.20 1.30 -59.38
N THR A 224 -30.23 0.04 -58.96
CA THR A 224 -29.54 -0.42 -57.77
C THR A 224 -28.27 -1.13 -58.20
N ILE A 225 -27.11 -0.58 -57.82
CA ILE A 225 -25.81 -1.16 -58.21
C ILE A 225 -25.19 -1.82 -56.97
N GLN A 226 -24.70 -3.04 -57.17
CA GLN A 226 -23.91 -3.76 -56.18
C GLN A 226 -22.44 -3.31 -56.27
N PRO A 227 -21.74 -3.05 -55.14
CA PRO A 227 -20.30 -2.84 -55.16
C PRO A 227 -19.58 -4.00 -55.86
N LEU A 228 -18.53 -3.68 -56.61
CA LEU A 228 -17.74 -4.69 -57.35
C LEU A 228 -16.99 -5.59 -56.37
N ASP A 229 -17.11 -6.90 -56.53
CA ASP A 229 -16.39 -7.90 -55.78
C ASP A 229 -15.16 -8.40 -56.55
N VAL A 230 -14.07 -8.67 -55.84
CA VAL A 230 -12.89 -9.29 -56.44
C VAL A 230 -12.25 -10.26 -55.47
N ARG A 231 -11.67 -11.32 -56.00
CA ARG A 231 -10.85 -12.25 -55.23
C ARG A 231 -9.54 -12.49 -55.95
N MET A 232 -8.42 -12.05 -55.36
CA MET A 232 -7.11 -12.14 -56.01
C MET A 232 -5.94 -12.34 -55.07
N GLU A 233 -4.91 -13.03 -55.58
CA GLU A 233 -3.58 -13.05 -54.97
C GLU A 233 -2.83 -11.75 -55.24
N ILE A 234 -2.25 -11.15 -54.20
CA ILE A 234 -1.33 -10.01 -54.25
C ILE A 234 0.02 -10.39 -53.62
N PRO A 235 1.15 -9.85 -54.09
CA PRO A 235 2.45 -10.10 -53.46
C PRO A 235 2.51 -9.48 -52.06
N CYS A 236 3.03 -10.20 -51.08
CA CYS A 236 3.33 -9.65 -49.75
C CYS A 236 4.51 -10.37 -49.11
N ALA A 237 5.50 -9.61 -48.65
CA ALA A 237 6.57 -10.16 -47.81
C ALA A 237 6.10 -10.20 -46.35
N THR A 238 6.59 -11.16 -45.56
CA THR A 238 6.26 -11.28 -44.13
C THR A 238 6.67 -10.06 -43.29
N ASP A 239 7.58 -9.21 -43.80
CA ASP A 239 8.07 -7.98 -43.18
C ASP A 239 7.57 -6.70 -43.88
N ALA A 240 6.63 -6.81 -44.83
CA ALA A 240 6.13 -5.67 -45.58
C ALA A 240 5.38 -4.68 -44.68
N ARG A 241 5.80 -3.40 -44.69
CA ARG A 241 5.12 -2.28 -43.99
C ARG A 241 4.10 -1.52 -44.88
N SER A 242 4.06 -1.84 -46.17
CA SER A 242 3.09 -1.33 -47.13
C SER A 242 2.79 -2.36 -48.21
N LEU A 243 1.54 -2.40 -48.66
CA LEU A 243 1.06 -3.23 -49.77
C LEU A 243 0.51 -2.29 -50.83
N VAL A 244 1.30 -2.03 -51.86
CA VAL A 244 0.93 -1.10 -52.95
C VAL A 244 1.08 -1.81 -54.29
N GLY A 245 0.06 -1.75 -55.13
CA GLY A 245 0.12 -2.39 -56.45
C GLY A 245 -1.13 -2.20 -57.29
N THR A 246 -1.07 -2.72 -58.51
CA THR A 246 -2.20 -2.78 -59.43
C THR A 246 -2.18 -4.12 -60.16
N LYS A 247 -3.34 -4.77 -60.25
CA LYS A 247 -3.54 -6.04 -60.95
C LYS A 247 -4.68 -5.90 -61.94
N GLU A 248 -4.45 -6.35 -63.17
CA GLU A 248 -5.47 -6.37 -64.22
C GLU A 248 -5.84 -7.83 -64.52
N THR A 249 -7.14 -8.13 -64.56
CA THR A 249 -7.68 -9.46 -64.84
C THR A 249 -8.73 -9.35 -65.93
N GLU A 250 -8.59 -10.12 -67.00
CA GLU A 250 -9.62 -10.29 -68.02
C GLU A 250 -10.42 -11.56 -67.69
N ASN A 251 -11.74 -11.43 -67.48
CA ASN A 251 -12.60 -12.55 -67.15
C ASN A 251 -13.11 -13.26 -68.42
N SER A 252 -13.57 -14.50 -68.28
CA SER A 252 -14.07 -15.31 -69.40
C SER A 252 -15.29 -14.72 -70.12
N ASN A 253 -15.93 -13.72 -69.54
CA ASN A 253 -17.13 -13.07 -70.05
C ASN A 253 -16.81 -11.74 -70.76
N GLY A 254 -15.52 -11.41 -70.95
CA GLY A 254 -15.05 -10.23 -71.68
C GLY A 254 -14.98 -8.94 -70.86
N TRP A 255 -15.06 -9.03 -69.52
CA TRP A 255 -14.78 -7.89 -68.65
C TRP A 255 -13.30 -7.81 -68.34
N VAL A 256 -12.80 -6.58 -68.31
CA VAL A 256 -11.47 -6.24 -67.82
C VAL A 256 -11.61 -5.53 -66.49
N GLU A 257 -11.08 -6.12 -65.43
CA GLU A 257 -11.06 -5.57 -64.08
C GLU A 257 -9.64 -5.15 -63.72
N ARG A 258 -9.47 -3.89 -63.36
CA ARG A 258 -8.22 -3.34 -62.83
C ARG A 258 -8.42 -3.02 -61.36
N VAL A 259 -7.63 -3.66 -60.50
CA VAL A 259 -7.66 -3.43 -59.05
C VAL A 259 -6.37 -2.79 -58.61
N THR A 260 -6.47 -1.61 -58.01
CA THR A 260 -5.38 -0.87 -57.39
C THR A 260 -5.53 -0.92 -55.88
N TYR A 261 -4.46 -1.21 -55.15
CA TYR A 261 -4.44 -1.26 -53.69
C TYR A 261 -3.26 -0.45 -53.15
N ASP A 262 -3.49 0.35 -52.10
CA ASP A 262 -2.49 1.08 -51.32
C ASP A 262 -2.87 0.96 -49.85
N LEU A 263 -2.28 -0.01 -49.15
CA LEU A 263 -2.51 -0.29 -47.73
C LEU A 263 -1.20 -0.09 -46.97
N ARG A 264 -1.28 0.47 -45.76
CA ARG A 264 -0.13 0.76 -44.91
C ARG A 264 -0.36 0.30 -43.49
N GLN A 265 0.73 -0.15 -42.87
CA GLN A 265 0.77 -0.57 -41.48
C GLN A 265 0.75 0.65 -40.53
N GLU A 266 -0.10 0.61 -39.50
CA GLU A 266 -0.25 1.62 -38.45
C GLU A 266 0.04 0.97 -37.08
N GLY A 267 0.85 1.65 -36.25
CA GLY A 267 1.30 1.15 -34.94
C GLY A 267 2.60 0.32 -35.00
N GLU A 268 3.51 0.52 -34.03
CA GLU A 268 4.64 -0.38 -33.78
C GLU A 268 4.35 -1.16 -32.48
N ALA A 269 4.54 -2.49 -32.48
CA ALA A 269 4.50 -3.28 -31.25
C ALA A 269 5.51 -2.72 -30.24
N GLN A 270 5.06 -2.42 -29.03
CA GLN A 270 5.89 -1.79 -27.99
C GLN A 270 6.29 -2.82 -26.93
N THR A 271 7.50 -2.68 -26.41
CA THR A 271 7.94 -3.40 -25.21
C THR A 271 7.39 -2.72 -23.97
N GLU A 272 6.91 -3.51 -23.02
CA GLU A 272 6.55 -3.13 -21.65
C GLU A 272 7.46 -3.89 -20.69
N VAL A 273 7.81 -3.26 -19.57
CA VAL A 273 8.64 -3.87 -18.52
C VAL A 273 7.92 -3.68 -17.19
N GLU A 274 7.76 -4.77 -16.45
CA GLU A 274 7.09 -4.78 -15.15
C GLU A 274 8.09 -5.11 -14.03
N LEU A 275 7.96 -4.37 -12.93
CA LEU A 275 8.42 -4.77 -11.60
C LEU A 275 7.33 -5.65 -10.99
N VAL A 276 7.70 -6.86 -10.60
CA VAL A 276 6.79 -7.86 -10.02
C VAL A 276 7.16 -8.04 -8.56
N PRO A 277 6.40 -7.43 -7.63
CA PRO A 277 6.60 -7.66 -6.21
C PRO A 277 6.43 -9.15 -5.89
N PRO A 278 7.22 -9.70 -4.94
CA PRO A 278 7.06 -11.10 -4.53
C PRO A 278 5.77 -11.33 -3.74
N ASP A 279 5.39 -12.61 -3.61
CA ASP A 279 4.33 -13.01 -2.68
C ASP A 279 4.66 -12.53 -1.26
N GLY A 280 3.72 -11.86 -0.61
CA GLY A 280 3.90 -11.31 0.73
C GLY A 280 4.60 -9.94 0.79
N TYR A 281 4.85 -9.28 -0.35
CA TYR A 281 5.39 -7.91 -0.41
C TYR A 281 4.67 -6.94 0.55
N GLU A 282 3.34 -6.97 0.57
CA GLU A 282 2.50 -6.11 1.42
C GLU A 282 2.74 -6.29 2.92
N GLN A 283 3.40 -7.38 3.34
CA GLN A 283 3.68 -7.71 4.75
C GLN A 283 5.19 -7.67 5.05
N TRP A 284 6.01 -7.46 4.04
CA TRP A 284 7.45 -7.48 4.19
C TRP A 284 7.90 -6.22 4.91
N MET A 285 8.73 -6.39 5.93
CA MET A 285 9.36 -5.30 6.67
C MET A 285 10.88 -5.48 6.66
N PRO A 286 11.64 -4.39 6.62
CA PRO A 286 13.10 -4.43 6.70
C PRO A 286 13.53 -4.97 8.07
N GLN A 287 14.66 -5.69 8.08
CA GLN A 287 15.30 -6.19 9.28
C GLN A 287 16.80 -5.88 9.22
N GLY A 288 17.35 -5.41 10.34
CA GLY A 288 18.78 -5.41 10.59
C GLY A 288 19.23 -6.69 11.30
N ASP A 289 20.54 -6.88 11.42
CA ASP A 289 21.14 -7.91 12.27
C ASP A 289 22.00 -7.22 13.36
N LYS A 290 23.04 -7.88 13.86
CA LYS A 290 23.92 -7.42 14.94
C LYS A 290 24.76 -6.18 14.58
N ASP A 291 24.96 -5.91 13.29
CA ASP A 291 25.80 -4.84 12.75
C ASP A 291 25.37 -4.46 11.32
N GLU A 292 25.77 -3.27 10.87
CA GLU A 292 25.38 -2.66 9.58
C GLU A 292 26.00 -3.36 8.35
N LYS A 293 26.74 -4.45 8.56
CA LYS A 293 27.39 -5.23 7.49
C LYS A 293 26.76 -6.59 7.30
N THR A 294 25.91 -7.00 8.23
CA THR A 294 25.26 -8.29 8.21
C THR A 294 23.84 -8.09 7.68
N ILE A 295 23.49 -8.81 6.63
CA ILE A 295 22.15 -8.78 6.03
C ILE A 295 21.16 -9.31 7.08
N GLY A 296 20.14 -8.53 7.42
CA GLY A 296 19.07 -8.99 8.32
C GLY A 296 18.03 -9.80 7.56
N ASN A 297 17.51 -9.26 6.46
CA ASN A 297 16.67 -9.98 5.51
C ASN A 297 16.76 -9.40 4.10
N ASP A 298 16.08 -10.03 3.15
CA ASP A 298 16.09 -9.68 1.74
C ASP A 298 14.69 -9.73 1.11
N ILE A 299 14.57 -9.11 -0.07
CA ILE A 299 13.39 -9.19 -0.92
C ILE A 299 13.78 -9.42 -2.39
N ASP A 300 13.07 -10.35 -3.02
CA ASP A 300 13.26 -10.72 -4.42
C ASP A 300 12.21 -10.07 -5.32
N VAL A 301 12.60 -9.10 -6.15
CA VAL A 301 11.70 -8.45 -7.11
C VAL A 301 11.90 -9.04 -8.50
N GLY A 302 10.80 -9.50 -9.12
CA GLY A 302 10.82 -9.98 -10.51
C GLY A 302 10.86 -8.81 -11.50
N ILE A 303 11.65 -8.95 -12.56
CA ILE A 303 11.71 -8.02 -13.69
C ILE A 303 11.28 -8.78 -14.92
N VAL A 304 10.18 -8.36 -15.54
CA VAL A 304 9.59 -9.05 -16.71
C VAL A 304 9.43 -8.09 -17.86
N ALA A 305 10.03 -8.38 -19.01
CA ALA A 305 9.79 -7.65 -20.25
C ALA A 305 8.95 -8.49 -21.21
N HIS A 306 7.90 -7.89 -21.76
CA HIS A 306 6.95 -8.54 -22.66
C HIS A 306 6.40 -7.53 -23.69
N ALA A 307 5.57 -8.02 -24.62
CA ALA A 307 4.83 -7.13 -25.49
C ALA A 307 3.77 -6.38 -24.68
N LYS A 308 3.69 -5.07 -24.88
CA LYS A 308 2.75 -4.22 -24.15
C LYS A 308 1.33 -4.75 -24.27
N GLY A 309 0.65 -4.97 -23.15
CA GLY A 309 -0.74 -5.43 -23.07
C GLY A 309 -0.99 -6.92 -23.40
N ASP A 310 0.04 -7.74 -23.60
CA ASP A 310 -0.06 -9.19 -23.51
C ASP A 310 1.20 -9.76 -22.83
N PRO A 311 1.12 -10.08 -21.52
CA PRO A 311 2.26 -10.58 -20.76
C PRO A 311 2.72 -11.99 -21.17
N SER A 312 1.96 -12.70 -22.02
CA SER A 312 2.36 -14.02 -22.55
C SER A 312 3.33 -13.93 -23.74
N LEU A 313 3.46 -12.74 -24.34
CA LEU A 313 4.26 -12.52 -25.55
C LEU A 313 5.63 -11.92 -25.23
N LYS A 314 6.65 -12.33 -25.98
CA LYS A 314 8.01 -11.80 -25.82
C LYS A 314 8.09 -10.33 -26.25
N PRO A 315 9.06 -9.55 -25.74
CA PRO A 315 9.22 -8.17 -26.14
C PRO A 315 9.56 -8.09 -27.64
N PRO A 316 8.92 -7.19 -28.42
CA PRO A 316 9.09 -7.11 -29.88
C PRO A 316 10.49 -6.66 -30.30
N LYS A 317 11.20 -5.95 -29.43
CA LYS A 317 12.62 -5.60 -29.60
C LYS A 317 13.44 -6.32 -28.54
N LYS A 318 14.62 -6.81 -28.91
CA LYS A 318 15.57 -7.41 -27.97
C LYS A 318 15.97 -6.36 -26.93
N VAL A 319 15.91 -6.73 -25.65
CA VAL A 319 16.47 -5.89 -24.58
C VAL A 319 17.99 -6.07 -24.56
N LEU A 320 18.74 -5.00 -24.77
CA LEU A 320 20.20 -5.00 -24.75
C LEU A 320 20.73 -4.98 -23.31
N LYS A 321 20.10 -4.18 -22.44
CA LYS A 321 20.59 -3.96 -21.09
C LYS A 321 19.47 -3.51 -20.17
N TYR A 322 19.50 -3.96 -18.91
CA TYR A 322 18.76 -3.32 -17.84
C TYR A 322 19.73 -2.55 -16.94
N THR A 323 19.35 -1.33 -16.60
CA THR A 323 19.96 -0.53 -15.53
C THR A 323 19.01 -0.55 -14.35
N ILE A 324 19.49 -1.08 -13.24
CA ILE A 324 18.75 -1.20 -11.97
C ILE A 324 19.34 -0.19 -11.00
N THR A 325 18.50 0.60 -10.34
CA THR A 325 18.95 1.58 -9.35
C THR A 325 18.04 1.57 -8.13
N LEU A 326 18.64 1.72 -6.96
CA LEU A 326 17.93 2.13 -5.76
C LEU A 326 18.00 3.65 -5.67
N GLU A 327 16.85 4.30 -5.59
CA GLU A 327 16.69 5.72 -5.35
C GLU A 327 16.08 5.92 -3.95
N ASP A 328 16.24 7.11 -3.36
CA ASP A 328 15.62 7.44 -2.06
C ASP A 328 15.94 6.42 -0.96
N THR A 329 17.19 5.94 -0.95
CA THR A 329 17.65 4.92 -0.01
C THR A 329 18.07 5.53 1.31
N SER A 330 17.61 4.95 2.41
CA SER A 330 17.98 5.37 3.77
C SER A 330 19.46 5.09 4.09
N GLN A 331 19.98 5.89 5.02
CA GLN A 331 21.34 5.81 5.55
C GLN A 331 21.31 6.09 7.05
N GLU A 332 20.40 5.42 7.75
CA GLU A 332 20.25 5.60 9.18
C GLU A 332 21.55 5.28 9.91
N LYS A 333 21.73 5.89 11.07
CA LYS A 333 22.93 5.62 11.86
C LYS A 333 22.71 4.30 12.61
N GLY A 334 23.59 3.31 12.44
CA GLY A 334 23.45 2.02 13.13
C GLY A 334 22.46 1.07 12.45
N VAL A 335 21.91 0.09 13.20
CA VAL A 335 20.90 -0.87 12.68
C VAL A 335 19.50 -0.64 13.26
N ASP A 336 19.42 0.10 14.36
CA ASP A 336 18.21 0.55 15.04
C ASP A 336 18.50 1.84 15.84
N CYS A 337 17.54 2.35 16.61
CA CYS A 337 17.64 3.66 17.24
C CYS A 337 18.71 3.78 18.35
N ASN A 338 19.27 2.68 18.86
CA ASN A 338 20.26 2.70 19.94
C ASN A 338 21.42 1.69 19.79
N TRP A 339 21.51 0.96 18.67
CA TRP A 339 22.54 -0.04 18.44
C TRP A 339 23.19 0.04 17.05
N PRO A 340 24.52 -0.20 16.94
CA PRO A 340 25.50 -0.31 18.03
C PRO A 340 25.72 1.05 18.71
N ASP A 341 26.66 1.11 19.66
CA ASP A 341 27.07 2.39 20.26
C ASP A 341 27.37 3.45 19.17
N PRO A 342 26.91 4.70 19.32
CA PRO A 342 26.97 5.72 18.27
C PRO A 342 28.38 6.06 17.77
N ASP A 343 29.43 5.82 18.54
CA ASP A 343 30.82 6.03 18.09
C ASP A 343 31.32 4.91 17.17
N ARG A 344 30.63 3.76 17.18
CA ARG A 344 30.89 2.61 16.30
C ARG A 344 29.91 2.53 15.13
N ALA A 345 28.76 3.18 15.26
CA ALA A 345 27.73 3.19 14.24
C ALA A 345 28.17 3.96 12.98
N THR A 346 27.76 3.45 11.83
CA THR A 346 28.02 4.02 10.50
C THR A 346 26.73 4.52 9.86
N THR A 347 26.85 5.21 8.72
CA THR A 347 25.72 5.70 7.90
C THR A 347 25.86 5.16 6.48
N ASP A 348 26.16 3.87 6.36
CA ASP A 348 26.15 3.17 5.07
C ASP A 348 24.71 3.07 4.56
N TYR A 349 24.51 2.67 3.30
CA TYR A 349 23.14 2.46 2.80
C TYR A 349 22.48 1.26 3.48
N ASP A 350 21.24 1.43 3.93
CA ASP A 350 20.51 0.39 4.65
C ASP A 350 19.89 -0.66 3.71
N MET A 351 19.74 -0.31 2.44
CA MET A 351 19.24 -1.19 1.39
C MET A 351 20.28 -1.29 0.27
N LYS A 352 20.65 -2.50 -0.15
CA LYS A 352 21.65 -2.73 -1.20
C LYS A 352 21.21 -3.83 -2.15
N ILE A 353 21.44 -3.63 -3.45
CA ILE A 353 21.30 -4.68 -4.46
C ILE A 353 22.35 -5.76 -4.18
N ASP A 354 21.92 -7.02 -4.15
CA ASP A 354 22.80 -8.15 -3.87
C ASP A 354 23.89 -8.30 -4.95
N PRO A 355 25.20 -8.20 -4.61
CA PRO A 355 26.29 -8.36 -5.56
C PRO A 355 26.46 -9.80 -6.08
N ASP A 356 25.95 -10.80 -5.36
CA ASP A 356 26.07 -12.22 -5.71
C ASP A 356 24.98 -12.68 -6.70
N ASN A 357 24.10 -11.78 -7.12
CA ASN A 357 23.07 -12.08 -8.10
C ASN A 357 23.68 -12.51 -9.46
N GLY A 358 23.27 -13.70 -9.94
CA GLY A 358 23.81 -14.33 -11.14
C GLY A 358 23.59 -13.54 -12.44
N TRP A 359 22.56 -12.69 -12.50
CA TRP A 359 22.13 -12.00 -13.73
C TRP A 359 22.68 -10.59 -13.88
N ILE A 360 23.05 -9.95 -12.77
CA ILE A 360 23.46 -8.54 -12.74
C ILE A 360 24.89 -8.39 -12.23
N LYS A 361 25.51 -7.26 -12.58
CA LYS A 361 26.80 -6.81 -12.08
C LYS A 361 26.58 -5.53 -11.28
N VAL A 362 26.89 -5.59 -9.99
CA VAL A 362 26.97 -4.40 -9.12
C VAL A 362 28.39 -3.82 -9.26
N PRO A 363 28.55 -2.52 -9.58
CA PRO A 363 29.84 -1.94 -9.93
C PRO A 363 30.71 -1.56 -8.72
N ASP A 364 30.09 -1.35 -7.55
CA ASP A 364 30.75 -0.93 -6.31
C ASP A 364 30.14 -1.62 -5.09
N ASP A 365 30.71 -1.36 -3.91
CA ASP A 365 30.28 -1.91 -2.62
C ASP A 365 29.06 -1.18 -2.02
N LYS A 366 28.61 -0.07 -2.62
CA LYS A 366 27.44 0.67 -2.17
C LYS A 366 26.14 -0.02 -2.57
N GLY A 367 26.16 -0.83 -3.63
CA GLY A 367 25.00 -1.62 -4.04
C GLY A 367 23.80 -0.81 -4.51
N GLN A 368 23.98 0.46 -4.91
CA GLN A 368 22.87 1.34 -5.31
C GLN A 368 22.56 1.27 -6.81
N SER A 369 23.41 0.61 -7.61
CA SER A 369 23.18 0.43 -9.04
C SER A 369 23.67 -0.94 -9.50
N ALA A 370 23.05 -1.46 -10.55
CA ALA A 370 23.49 -2.69 -11.20
C ALA A 370 23.11 -2.71 -12.68
N GLU A 371 23.83 -3.52 -13.45
CA GLU A 371 23.57 -3.71 -14.88
C GLU A 371 23.52 -5.21 -15.21
N THR A 372 22.64 -5.62 -16.13
CA THR A 372 22.59 -7.03 -16.55
C THR A 372 23.87 -7.47 -17.26
N LYS A 373 24.33 -8.69 -16.96
CA LYS A 373 25.55 -9.31 -17.51
C LYS A 373 25.38 -9.78 -18.96
N GLN A 374 24.15 -9.91 -19.44
CA GLN A 374 23.84 -10.42 -20.78
C GLN A 374 22.62 -9.72 -21.38
N GLU A 375 22.56 -9.71 -22.71
CA GLU A 375 21.44 -9.20 -23.49
C GLU A 375 20.34 -10.25 -23.67
N GLY A 376 19.13 -9.82 -24.03
CA GLY A 376 18.00 -10.69 -24.38
C GLY A 376 17.27 -11.31 -23.19
N LEU A 377 17.54 -10.83 -21.96
CA LEU A 377 16.78 -11.22 -20.78
C LEU A 377 15.34 -10.73 -20.88
N THR A 378 14.40 -11.67 -20.76
CA THR A 378 12.94 -11.40 -20.76
C THR A 378 12.34 -11.53 -19.37
N GLU A 379 12.99 -12.29 -18.49
CA GLU A 379 12.60 -12.44 -17.08
C GLU A 379 13.84 -12.76 -16.24
N PHE A 380 13.95 -12.11 -15.07
CA PHE A 380 14.92 -12.42 -14.03
C PHE A 380 14.48 -11.81 -12.69
N ARG A 381 15.21 -12.08 -11.61
CA ARG A 381 14.97 -11.50 -10.29
C ARG A 381 16.17 -10.67 -9.83
N VAL A 382 15.88 -9.61 -9.10
CA VAL A 382 16.85 -8.79 -8.36
C VAL A 382 16.57 -8.95 -6.88
N THR A 383 17.61 -9.28 -6.12
CA THR A 383 17.56 -9.42 -4.67
C THR A 383 18.06 -8.13 -4.04
N ILE A 384 17.32 -7.60 -3.07
CA ILE A 384 17.65 -6.38 -2.34
C ILE A 384 17.74 -6.74 -0.86
N ASN A 385 18.91 -6.48 -0.29
CA ASN A 385 19.26 -6.83 1.08
C ASN A 385 19.04 -5.62 2.00
N SER A 386 18.42 -5.86 3.15
CA SER A 386 18.24 -4.90 4.24
C SER A 386 19.29 -5.09 5.34
N TYR A 387 19.76 -3.98 5.90
CA TYR A 387 20.77 -3.92 6.96
C TYR A 387 20.30 -3.13 8.19
N ASP A 388 19.13 -2.51 8.15
CA ASP A 388 18.55 -1.68 9.23
C ASP A 388 17.07 -2.04 9.42
N TRP A 389 16.58 -1.97 10.66
CA TRP A 389 15.18 -2.29 10.98
C TRP A 389 14.18 -1.23 10.50
N GLY A 390 14.61 -0.03 10.15
CA GLY A 390 13.83 1.04 9.53
C GLY A 390 14.17 1.27 8.06
N GLY A 391 15.04 0.44 7.45
CA GLY A 391 15.59 0.70 6.13
C GLY A 391 14.54 0.81 5.01
N TYR A 392 14.70 1.78 4.12
CA TYR A 392 13.80 2.00 2.99
C TYR A 392 14.55 2.37 1.69
N ALA A 393 13.93 2.08 0.53
CA ALA A 393 14.41 2.48 -0.79
C ALA A 393 13.30 2.44 -1.84
N LYS A 394 13.55 3.04 -3.01
CA LYS A 394 12.72 2.95 -4.23
C LYS A 394 13.49 2.25 -5.35
N LEU A 395 13.04 1.08 -5.75
CA LEU A 395 13.62 0.33 -6.88
C LEU A 395 13.12 0.90 -8.21
N LYS A 396 14.06 1.27 -9.08
CA LYS A 396 13.81 1.66 -10.47
C LYS A 396 14.55 0.74 -11.43
N VAL A 397 13.91 0.42 -12.55
CA VAL A 397 14.55 -0.32 -13.64
C VAL A 397 14.29 0.35 -14.98
N VAL A 398 15.34 0.49 -15.79
CA VAL A 398 15.27 0.99 -17.16
C VAL A 398 15.86 -0.04 -18.11
N ALA A 399 15.09 -0.46 -19.10
CA ALA A 399 15.52 -1.34 -20.18
C ALA A 399 15.93 -0.55 -21.41
N GLU A 400 17.12 -0.80 -21.95
CA GLU A 400 17.58 -0.32 -23.25
C GLU A 400 17.28 -1.38 -24.32
N LEU A 401 16.53 -1.01 -25.35
CA LEU A 401 16.12 -1.87 -26.45
C LEU A 401 17.04 -1.72 -27.66
N GLU A 402 17.07 -2.76 -28.49
CA GLU A 402 17.65 -2.68 -29.84
C GLU A 402 17.02 -1.52 -30.63
N GLY A 403 17.87 -0.69 -31.25
CA GLY A 403 17.45 0.55 -31.89
C GLY A 403 17.53 1.80 -31.00
N GLY A 404 18.01 1.68 -29.76
CA GLY A 404 18.36 2.81 -28.89
C GLY A 404 17.19 3.42 -28.09
N GLN A 405 16.03 2.77 -28.10
CA GLN A 405 14.87 3.17 -27.31
C GLN A 405 15.02 2.67 -25.86
N SER A 406 14.64 3.47 -24.87
CA SER A 406 14.57 3.04 -23.47
C SER A 406 13.13 2.91 -22.99
N VAL A 407 12.87 1.91 -22.14
CA VAL A 407 11.58 1.67 -21.47
C VAL A 407 11.82 1.67 -19.96
N VAL A 408 11.09 2.50 -19.23
CA VAL A 408 11.10 2.50 -17.77
C VAL A 408 10.10 1.46 -17.30
N ALA A 409 10.49 0.60 -16.36
CA ALA A 409 9.60 -0.39 -15.79
C ALA A 409 8.52 0.26 -14.93
N HIS A 410 7.33 -0.33 -14.88
CA HIS A 410 6.28 0.06 -13.94
C HIS A 410 5.93 -1.11 -13.02
N VAL A 411 5.30 -0.84 -11.88
CA VAL A 411 4.84 -1.90 -10.98
C VAL A 411 3.68 -2.67 -11.63
N ARG A 412 3.71 -3.99 -11.56
CA ARG A 412 2.64 -4.86 -12.08
C ARG A 412 1.30 -4.45 -11.46
N GLY A 413 0.30 -4.21 -12.30
CA GLY A 413 -1.02 -3.72 -11.88
C GLY A 413 -1.13 -2.20 -11.71
N HIS A 414 -0.01 -1.46 -11.71
CA HIS A 414 0.05 -0.02 -11.49
C HIS A 414 0.93 0.67 -12.55
N SER A 415 0.39 0.87 -13.76
CA SER A 415 1.14 1.41 -14.92
C SER A 415 1.66 2.85 -14.74
N ASP A 416 1.14 3.57 -13.76
CA ASP A 416 1.54 4.92 -13.37
C ASP A 416 2.68 4.93 -12.33
N GLN A 417 2.97 3.80 -11.68
CA GLN A 417 4.03 3.67 -10.69
C GLN A 417 5.31 3.14 -11.33
N VAL A 418 6.29 4.02 -11.54
CA VAL A 418 7.58 3.69 -12.20
C VAL A 418 8.70 3.32 -11.21
N PHE A 419 8.35 3.16 -9.94
CA PHE A 419 9.21 2.74 -8.85
C PHE A 419 8.45 1.76 -7.96
N LEU A 420 9.14 0.78 -7.41
CA LEU A 420 8.63 -0.06 -6.33
C LEU A 420 9.25 0.41 -5.01
N ALA A 421 8.42 0.91 -4.07
CA ALA A 421 8.85 1.20 -2.71
C ALA A 421 9.21 -0.10 -1.98
N ILE A 422 10.28 -0.11 -1.20
CA ILE A 422 10.71 -1.26 -0.40
C ILE A 422 11.09 -0.74 0.99
N PRO A 423 10.31 -1.05 2.05
CA PRO A 423 9.03 -1.80 2.05
C PRO A 423 7.91 -1.07 1.30
N GLN A 424 6.71 -1.69 1.21
CA GLN A 424 5.53 -0.95 0.75
C GLN A 424 5.26 0.25 1.66
N ASP A 425 5.13 1.42 1.04
CA ASP A 425 4.95 2.73 1.67
C ASP A 425 4.16 3.61 0.69
N ASP A 426 2.83 3.46 0.70
CA ASP A 426 1.96 4.17 -0.23
C ASP A 426 1.83 5.67 0.11
N ASN A 427 2.07 6.04 1.38
CA ASN A 427 1.92 7.39 1.87
C ASN A 427 3.25 8.22 1.85
N ASN A 428 4.37 7.57 1.54
CA ASN A 428 5.74 8.13 1.51
C ASN A 428 6.18 8.74 2.85
N ASN A 429 5.87 8.08 3.97
CA ASN A 429 6.35 8.48 5.30
C ASN A 429 7.53 7.62 5.80
N HIS A 430 8.02 6.70 4.97
CA HIS A 430 9.12 5.78 5.25
C HIS A 430 8.83 4.72 6.31
N ILE A 431 7.56 4.53 6.67
CA ILE A 431 7.08 3.48 7.57
C ILE A 431 6.36 2.44 6.71
N ALA A 432 6.62 1.16 6.96
CA ALA A 432 5.92 0.11 6.22
C ALA A 432 4.41 0.16 6.49
N ASP A 433 3.60 0.19 5.42
CA ASP A 433 2.13 0.20 5.50
C ASP A 433 1.60 -0.98 6.34
N TRP A 434 2.31 -2.11 6.33
CA TRP A 434 1.99 -3.28 7.15
C TRP A 434 2.03 -2.99 8.66
N TRP A 435 3.02 -2.23 9.12
CA TRP A 435 3.14 -1.87 10.53
C TRP A 435 2.04 -0.86 10.91
N GLU A 436 1.79 0.14 10.05
CA GLU A 436 0.71 1.10 10.24
C GLU A 436 -0.67 0.44 10.34
N HIS A 437 -0.90 -0.62 9.55
CA HIS A 437 -2.15 -1.38 9.57
C HIS A 437 -2.49 -1.96 10.95
N PHE A 438 -1.49 -2.41 11.73
CA PHE A 438 -1.73 -2.97 13.07
C PHE A 438 -2.22 -1.93 14.08
N PHE A 439 -1.90 -0.66 13.88
CA PHE A 439 -2.21 0.45 14.78
C PHE A 439 -3.27 1.41 14.21
N ASP A 440 -3.90 1.06 13.07
CA ASP A 440 -4.86 1.91 12.34
C ASP A 440 -4.33 3.34 12.05
N LEU A 441 -3.01 3.44 11.81
CA LEU A 441 -2.36 4.70 11.45
C LEU A 441 -2.63 5.02 9.98
N LYS A 442 -2.87 6.30 9.67
CA LYS A 442 -3.22 6.75 8.32
C LYS A 442 -2.55 8.08 8.02
N ASN A 443 -1.54 8.04 7.14
CA ASN A 443 -0.78 9.22 6.72
C ASN A 443 -0.26 10.02 7.93
N THR A 444 0.19 9.30 8.97
CA THR A 444 0.70 9.94 10.18
C THR A 444 2.12 10.43 9.91
N ASP A 445 2.46 11.61 10.43
CA ASP A 445 3.79 12.19 10.31
C ASP A 445 4.81 11.29 11.04
N PRO A 446 5.94 10.91 10.43
CA PRO A 446 6.93 10.04 11.07
C PRO A 446 7.60 10.67 12.29
N SER A 447 7.49 12.00 12.46
CA SER A 447 7.96 12.73 13.65
C SER A 447 6.91 12.89 14.75
N ALA A 448 5.69 12.37 14.56
CA ALA A 448 4.64 12.41 15.57
C ALA A 448 5.04 11.64 16.83
N ASP A 449 4.52 12.08 17.98
CA ASP A 449 4.78 11.53 19.33
C ASP A 449 3.48 11.72 20.12
N ASP A 450 2.49 10.88 19.78
CA ASP A 450 1.07 11.06 20.09
C ASP A 450 0.50 9.98 21.03
N ASP A 451 1.35 9.14 21.63
CA ASP A 451 1.01 8.08 22.57
C ASP A 451 0.13 8.59 23.70
N ASP A 452 -1.12 8.11 23.75
CA ASP A 452 -2.12 8.65 24.68
C ASP A 452 -2.39 7.69 25.84
N PHE A 453 -1.99 6.42 25.73
CA PHE A 453 -2.26 5.42 26.74
C PHE A 453 -0.98 4.96 27.46
N PRO A 454 -0.98 4.77 28.79
CA PRO A 454 -1.98 5.25 29.74
C PRO A 454 -2.04 6.79 29.77
N GLN A 455 -3.24 7.33 30.01
CA GLN A 455 -3.43 8.77 30.12
C GLN A 455 -2.79 9.29 31.42
N GLY A 456 -1.79 10.17 31.27
CA GLY A 456 -1.10 10.84 32.36
C GLY A 456 -1.70 12.21 32.70
N ASP A 457 -0.86 13.23 32.77
CA ASP A 457 -1.28 14.61 33.07
C ASP A 457 -2.07 15.32 31.96
N GLY A 458 -2.25 14.67 30.82
CA GLY A 458 -2.97 15.17 29.66
C GLY A 458 -2.05 15.42 28.46
N ASP A 459 -0.72 15.40 28.65
CA ASP A 459 0.23 15.47 27.55
C ASP A 459 0.38 14.10 26.86
N LYS A 460 0.24 14.13 25.53
CA LYS A 460 0.46 12.97 24.65
C LYS A 460 1.95 12.74 24.39
N GLY A 461 2.28 11.51 24.05
CA GLY A 461 3.65 11.10 23.76
C GLY A 461 4.52 10.87 25.00
N ASP A 462 5.71 10.37 24.73
CA ASP A 462 6.78 10.07 25.67
C ASP A 462 8.17 10.48 25.13
N SER A 463 8.17 11.26 24.04
CA SER A 463 9.35 11.72 23.30
C SER A 463 10.01 10.70 22.39
N ILE A 464 9.31 9.63 22.03
CA ILE A 464 9.70 8.73 20.96
C ILE A 464 8.92 9.13 19.70
N ALA A 465 9.63 9.34 18.59
CA ALA A 465 8.97 9.64 17.32
C ALA A 465 8.37 8.36 16.72
N LEU A 466 7.29 8.47 15.96
CA LEU A 466 6.61 7.35 15.33
C LEU A 466 7.55 6.48 14.49
N TYR A 467 8.45 7.10 13.73
CA TYR A 467 9.46 6.37 12.97
C TYR A 467 10.47 5.65 13.87
N ASP A 468 10.80 6.20 15.04
CA ASP A 468 11.69 5.52 16.01
C ASP A 468 11.00 4.33 16.68
N GLU A 469 9.70 4.41 16.95
CA GLU A 469 8.93 3.26 17.43
C GLU A 469 8.85 2.16 16.38
N TYR A 470 8.63 2.55 15.12
CA TYR A 470 8.70 1.66 13.97
C TYR A 470 10.10 1.06 13.87
N ARG A 471 11.16 1.85 13.65
CA ARG A 471 12.55 1.39 13.49
C ARG A 471 13.02 0.55 14.68
N GLY A 472 12.58 0.88 15.88
CA GLY A 472 12.73 0.08 17.09
C GLY A 472 14.07 0.25 17.80
N PHE A 473 14.24 -0.53 18.87
CA PHE A 473 15.32 -0.41 19.83
C PHE A 473 15.90 -1.78 20.20
N HIS A 474 17.20 -1.80 20.47
CA HIS A 474 17.88 -2.89 21.14
C HIS A 474 17.62 -2.85 22.65
N ILE A 475 16.76 -3.74 23.14
CA ILE A 475 16.31 -3.82 24.53
C ILE A 475 16.61 -5.21 25.08
N GLY A 476 17.43 -5.28 26.12
CA GLY A 476 17.71 -6.55 26.79
C GLY A 476 18.47 -7.57 25.92
N GLY A 477 19.18 -7.11 24.89
CA GLY A 477 20.01 -7.89 23.96
C GLY A 477 19.29 -8.37 22.70
N LYS A 478 18.13 -7.80 22.38
CA LYS A 478 17.37 -8.09 21.17
C LYS A 478 16.74 -6.80 20.65
N HIS A 479 16.46 -6.76 19.36
CA HIS A 479 15.63 -5.72 18.76
C HIS A 479 14.16 -5.93 19.13
N ASP A 480 13.44 -4.85 19.41
CA ASP A 480 11.99 -4.77 19.50
C ASP A 480 11.50 -3.45 18.87
N ARG A 481 10.42 -3.52 18.08
CA ARG A 481 9.62 -2.33 17.69
C ARG A 481 8.66 -1.97 18.82
N LEU A 482 8.36 -0.69 18.98
CA LEU A 482 7.45 -0.20 20.02
C LEU A 482 6.04 0.05 19.48
N SER A 483 5.14 0.47 20.36
CA SER A 483 3.72 0.59 20.07
C SER A 483 3.28 2.05 20.17
N PRO A 484 2.87 2.71 19.08
CA PRO A 484 2.49 4.14 18.99
C PRO A 484 1.19 4.52 19.71
N GLU A 485 0.65 3.58 20.49
CA GLU A 485 -0.50 3.79 21.36
C GLU A 485 -0.07 3.89 22.82
N LEU A 486 1.10 3.36 23.17
CA LEU A 486 1.51 3.01 24.52
C LEU A 486 2.74 3.81 24.92
N LYS A 487 2.63 4.59 26.00
CA LYS A 487 3.78 5.29 26.55
C LYS A 487 4.81 4.31 27.10
N ASP A 488 6.06 4.55 26.72
CA ASP A 488 7.24 3.79 27.01
C ASP A 488 8.19 4.55 27.96
N LEU A 489 8.84 3.80 28.86
CA LEU A 489 9.85 4.30 29.79
C LEU A 489 11.07 3.39 29.79
N PHE A 490 12.21 3.95 29.38
CA PHE A 490 13.49 3.25 29.47
C PHE A 490 14.14 3.41 30.85
N ILE A 491 14.72 2.33 31.37
CA ILE A 491 15.47 2.32 32.63
C ILE A 491 16.78 1.57 32.44
N VAL A 492 17.89 2.20 32.85
CA VAL A 492 19.17 1.51 33.08
C VAL A 492 19.24 1.13 34.54
N ASP A 493 19.03 -0.14 34.84
CA ASP A 493 19.08 -0.68 36.19
C ASP A 493 20.48 -1.23 36.50
N GLN A 494 21.28 -0.42 37.21
CA GLN A 494 22.67 -0.73 37.52
C GLN A 494 22.83 -1.97 38.41
N ASP A 495 21.87 -2.21 39.33
CA ASP A 495 22.02 -3.17 40.42
C ASP A 495 20.97 -4.30 40.40
N GLY A 496 20.14 -4.37 39.36
CA GLY A 496 19.13 -5.42 39.21
C GLY A 496 17.97 -5.28 40.20
N LEU A 497 17.55 -4.05 40.49
CA LEU A 497 16.42 -3.72 41.37
C LEU A 497 15.06 -3.99 40.74
N GLY A 498 14.94 -3.89 39.42
CA GLY A 498 13.69 -3.90 38.67
C GLY A 498 12.90 -2.59 38.79
N ALA A 499 11.66 -2.59 38.30
CA ALA A 499 10.78 -1.40 38.26
C ALA A 499 9.73 -1.35 39.40
N GLY A 500 9.87 -2.22 40.40
CA GLY A 500 8.92 -2.30 41.52
C GLY A 500 7.49 -2.59 41.04
N VAL A 501 6.51 -1.89 41.63
CA VAL A 501 5.09 -1.94 41.23
C VAL A 501 4.70 -0.91 40.16
N TYR A 502 5.66 -0.13 39.65
CA TYR A 502 5.37 0.98 38.72
C TYR A 502 4.63 0.51 37.45
N PRO A 503 5.17 -0.40 36.61
CA PRO A 503 4.51 -0.76 35.35
C PRO A 503 3.13 -1.41 35.55
N GLN A 504 2.92 -2.18 36.62
CA GLN A 504 1.65 -2.84 36.90
C GLN A 504 0.56 -1.85 37.35
N THR A 505 0.96 -0.71 37.90
CA THR A 505 0.04 0.27 38.48
C THR A 505 -0.23 1.45 37.56
N THR A 506 0.76 1.84 36.74
CA THR A 506 0.63 2.91 35.74
C THR A 506 0.17 2.39 34.39
N MET A 507 0.49 1.14 34.04
CA MET A 507 0.38 0.56 32.69
C MET A 507 1.36 1.13 31.66
N VAL A 508 2.32 1.95 32.10
CA VAL A 508 3.45 2.39 31.26
C VAL A 508 4.31 1.18 30.93
N GLN A 509 4.71 1.05 29.66
CA GLN A 509 5.61 0.00 29.23
C GLN A 509 7.03 0.33 29.68
N VAL A 510 7.61 -0.52 30.51
CA VAL A 510 8.96 -0.28 31.07
C VAL A 510 9.97 -1.18 30.38
N HIS A 511 10.99 -0.57 29.79
CA HIS A 511 12.06 -1.23 29.06
C HIS A 511 13.37 -1.16 29.85
N LEU A 512 13.89 -2.32 30.26
CA LEU A 512 15.16 -2.39 30.98
C LEU A 512 16.33 -2.53 30.00
N LEU A 513 17.16 -1.50 29.93
CA LEU A 513 18.33 -1.46 29.06
C LEU A 513 19.56 -2.05 29.75
N LYS A 514 20.37 -2.78 28.98
CA LYS A 514 21.73 -3.15 29.39
C LYS A 514 22.65 -1.95 29.31
N THR A 515 23.79 -2.03 30.00
CA THR A 515 24.81 -0.97 30.01
C THR A 515 25.45 -0.69 28.65
N THR A 516 25.18 -1.50 27.63
CA THR A 516 25.67 -1.34 26.25
C THR A 516 24.61 -0.83 25.27
N GLU A 517 23.37 -0.62 25.73
CA GLU A 517 22.19 -0.30 24.90
C GLU A 517 21.77 1.17 25.03
N TRP A 518 22.69 2.01 25.46
CA TRP A 518 22.51 3.46 25.58
C TRP A 518 23.86 4.13 25.38
N SER A 519 23.84 5.43 25.13
CA SER A 519 25.00 6.25 24.83
C SER A 519 25.11 7.43 25.78
N TYR A 520 26.34 7.87 26.05
CA TYR A 520 26.58 8.99 26.94
C TYR A 520 26.37 10.32 26.21
N LYS A 521 25.46 11.17 26.73
CA LYS A 521 25.26 12.52 26.21
C LYS A 521 25.93 13.57 27.09
N GLU A 522 27.06 14.09 26.62
CA GLU A 522 27.80 15.13 27.32
C GLU A 522 26.98 16.43 27.47
N GLY A 523 27.02 17.03 28.66
CA GLY A 523 26.37 18.31 28.96
C GLY A 523 24.86 18.25 29.20
N ALA A 524 24.24 17.08 29.02
CA ALA A 524 22.84 16.87 29.39
C ALA A 524 22.69 16.65 30.91
N ARG A 525 21.51 17.00 31.46
CA ARG A 525 21.20 16.76 32.88
C ARG A 525 21.03 15.28 33.17
N ASN A 526 20.21 14.61 32.37
CA ASN A 526 20.26 13.17 32.21
C ASN A 526 21.25 12.83 31.08
N VAL A 527 22.29 12.08 31.39
CA VAL A 527 23.34 11.72 30.42
C VAL A 527 23.08 10.39 29.70
N VAL A 528 22.00 9.69 30.04
CA VAL A 528 21.68 8.35 29.55
C VAL A 528 20.77 8.44 28.33
N LEU A 529 21.38 8.70 27.16
CA LEU A 529 20.67 8.84 25.89
C LEU A 529 20.41 7.47 25.26
N VAL A 530 19.14 7.16 25.02
CA VAL A 530 18.70 5.93 24.35
C VAL A 530 18.84 6.11 22.84
N THR A 531 18.30 7.19 22.28
CA THR A 531 18.26 7.44 20.83
C THR A 531 19.57 7.97 20.24
N GLY A 532 20.72 7.43 20.64
CA GLY A 532 22.03 7.85 20.13
C GLY A 532 22.24 7.68 18.62
N ASN A 533 21.37 6.88 17.99
CA ASN A 533 21.36 6.54 16.58
C ASN A 533 20.09 7.01 15.84
N SER A 534 19.18 7.73 16.50
CA SER A 534 18.03 8.38 15.85
C SER A 534 18.39 9.80 15.38
N HIS A 535 17.58 10.32 14.46
CA HIS A 535 17.64 11.70 13.98
C HIS A 535 16.42 12.56 14.36
N TYR A 536 15.41 12.03 15.08
CA TYR A 536 14.19 12.76 15.46
C TYR A 536 14.27 13.43 16.84
N ILE A 537 14.10 12.65 17.91
CA ILE A 537 13.97 13.19 19.28
C ILE A 537 14.98 12.49 20.20
N ASP A 538 15.58 13.25 21.11
CA ASP A 538 16.37 12.67 22.20
C ASP A 538 15.46 11.99 23.22
N VAL A 539 15.66 10.69 23.44
CA VAL A 539 14.97 9.89 24.45
C VAL A 539 15.97 9.53 25.54
N TYR A 540 15.57 9.71 26.79
CA TYR A 540 16.46 9.49 27.95
C TYR A 540 15.91 8.37 28.83
N ALA A 541 16.79 7.46 29.23
CA ALA A 541 16.44 6.43 30.21
C ALA A 541 16.68 6.95 31.64
N LEU A 542 15.89 6.47 32.60
CA LEU A 542 16.17 6.71 34.01
C LEU A 542 17.33 5.82 34.47
N TYR A 543 18.34 6.42 35.09
CA TYR A 543 19.46 5.68 35.69
C TYR A 543 19.12 5.25 37.12
N LEU A 544 18.74 3.99 37.30
CA LEU A 544 18.34 3.40 38.57
C LEU A 544 19.51 2.67 39.23
N LYS A 545 19.80 2.97 40.49
CA LYS A 545 20.84 2.28 41.25
C LYS A 545 20.53 2.12 42.73
N ASN A 546 21.19 1.14 43.35
CA ASN A 546 21.21 0.98 44.79
C ASN A 546 22.27 1.92 45.41
N ASP A 547 21.89 2.70 46.42
CA ASP A 547 22.82 3.62 47.10
C ASP A 547 22.53 3.75 48.60
N VAL A 548 23.52 4.18 49.38
CA VAL A 548 23.32 4.52 50.79
C VAL A 548 23.09 6.02 50.89
N LEU A 549 21.88 6.42 51.29
CA LEU A 549 21.49 7.82 51.42
C LEU A 549 21.68 8.32 52.86
N GLU A 550 21.94 9.61 53.00
CA GLU A 550 22.11 10.25 54.31
C GLU A 550 20.77 10.42 55.03
N ASN A 551 20.83 10.67 56.35
CA ASN A 551 19.67 11.01 57.19
C ASN A 551 18.53 9.98 57.20
N GLY A 552 18.81 8.72 56.80
CA GLY A 552 17.81 7.65 56.81
C GLY A 552 16.81 7.70 55.65
N VAL A 553 17.06 8.52 54.63
CA VAL A 553 16.29 8.52 53.38
C VAL A 553 16.41 7.15 52.70
N VAL A 554 15.31 6.66 52.13
CA VAL A 554 15.25 5.33 51.50
C VAL A 554 15.18 5.36 49.98
N GLY A 555 14.77 6.49 49.39
CA GLY A 555 14.73 6.74 47.96
C GLY A 555 15.03 8.21 47.66
N ASP A 556 15.66 8.48 46.51
CA ASP A 556 15.96 9.85 46.05
C ASP A 556 16.04 9.90 44.53
N THR A 557 15.07 10.55 43.90
CA THR A 557 15.11 10.96 42.49
C THR A 557 15.78 12.32 42.33
N VAL A 558 17.07 12.29 42.01
CA VAL A 558 17.90 13.50 41.90
C VAL A 558 17.47 14.32 40.68
N GLY A 559 17.02 15.55 40.95
CA GLY A 559 16.55 16.48 39.94
C GLY A 559 15.06 16.40 39.63
N GLY A 560 14.36 15.43 40.24
CA GLY A 560 12.91 15.31 40.16
C GLY A 560 12.15 16.08 41.26
N PRO A 561 10.81 16.06 41.23
CA PRO A 561 10.00 15.45 40.18
C PRO A 561 10.09 16.21 38.85
N SER A 562 10.35 15.49 37.75
CA SER A 562 10.42 16.04 36.38
C SER A 562 10.26 14.91 35.35
N VAL A 563 10.27 15.26 34.07
CA VAL A 563 10.31 14.30 32.95
C VAL A 563 11.70 13.65 32.83
N PRO A 564 11.84 12.46 32.22
CA PRO A 564 13.08 11.67 32.21
C PRO A 564 14.34 12.43 31.79
N ARG A 565 14.26 13.34 30.80
CA ARG A 565 15.36 14.20 30.37
C ARG A 565 16.03 15.01 31.49
N ASP A 566 15.27 15.36 32.51
CA ASP A 566 15.72 16.24 33.60
C ASP A 566 16.13 15.47 34.87
N ILE A 567 16.05 14.14 34.84
CA ILE A 567 16.38 13.30 35.99
C ILE A 567 17.84 12.86 35.90
N GLU A 568 18.64 13.24 36.89
CA GLU A 568 20.06 12.90 36.90
C GLU A 568 20.28 11.42 37.22
N ARG A 569 19.53 10.89 38.20
CA ARG A 569 19.53 9.48 38.60
C ARG A 569 18.44 9.20 39.64
N VAL A 570 18.04 7.94 39.73
CA VAL A 570 17.15 7.41 40.76
C VAL A 570 17.95 6.51 41.69
N LYS A 571 17.91 6.78 43.00
CA LYS A 571 18.65 6.03 44.01
C LYS A 571 17.70 5.34 44.98
N ILE A 572 17.96 4.08 45.28
CA ILE A 572 17.20 3.29 46.24
C ILE A 572 18.14 2.75 47.32
N SER A 573 17.79 2.92 48.58
CA SER A 573 18.59 2.42 49.71
C SER A 573 18.03 1.12 50.28
N THR A 574 18.21 0.03 49.54
CA THR A 574 17.72 -1.30 49.95
C THR A 574 18.28 -1.72 51.32
N SER A 575 19.53 -1.37 51.63
CA SER A 575 20.15 -1.68 52.93
C SER A 575 19.54 -0.90 54.10
N THR A 576 19.04 0.31 53.85
CA THR A 576 18.36 1.13 54.86
C THR A 576 16.95 0.61 55.08
N ILE A 577 16.23 0.29 54.01
CA ILE A 577 14.90 -0.35 54.06
C ILE A 577 14.96 -1.66 54.84
N ARG A 578 15.86 -2.58 54.47
CA ARG A 578 16.03 -3.89 55.14
C ARG A 578 16.38 -3.80 56.63
N ARG A 579 16.98 -2.68 57.07
CA ARG A 579 17.27 -2.45 58.49
C ARG A 579 16.11 -1.78 59.22
N GLY A 580 15.37 -0.90 58.54
CA GLY A 580 14.33 -0.05 59.10
C GLY A 580 12.97 -0.72 59.25
N TYR A 581 12.61 -1.61 58.32
CA TYR A 581 11.27 -2.20 58.21
C TYR A 581 11.22 -3.65 58.70
N GLN A 582 10.02 -4.11 59.01
CA GLN A 582 9.79 -5.50 59.44
C GLN A 582 10.00 -6.49 58.30
N ALA A 583 10.57 -7.67 58.61
CA ALA A 583 10.99 -8.64 57.59
C ALA A 583 9.85 -9.12 56.66
N ASN A 584 8.60 -9.07 57.11
CA ASN A 584 7.43 -9.50 56.34
C ASN A 584 6.86 -8.43 55.38
N VAL A 585 7.37 -7.20 55.42
CA VAL A 585 6.95 -6.09 54.53
C VAL A 585 8.10 -5.46 53.75
N VAL A 586 9.35 -5.87 54.03
CA VAL A 586 10.56 -5.29 53.42
C VAL A 586 10.58 -5.35 51.89
N ASP A 587 10.08 -6.43 51.29
CA ASP A 587 10.10 -6.56 49.83
C ASP A 587 9.02 -5.68 49.18
N ASP A 588 7.85 -5.55 49.82
CA ASP A 588 6.82 -4.59 49.40
C ASP A 588 7.33 -3.14 49.55
N GLU A 589 8.09 -2.86 50.62
CA GLU A 589 8.68 -1.54 50.84
C GLU A 589 9.70 -1.18 49.76
N ILE A 590 10.55 -2.13 49.36
CA ILE A 590 11.50 -1.93 48.25
C ILE A 590 10.73 -1.68 46.95
N ALA A 591 9.71 -2.48 46.65
CA ALA A 591 8.92 -2.34 45.43
C ALA A 591 8.13 -1.02 45.37
N SER A 592 7.56 -0.60 46.50
CA SER A 592 6.89 0.69 46.68
C SER A 592 7.87 1.86 46.54
N THR A 593 9.03 1.80 47.20
CA THR A 593 10.05 2.85 47.11
C THR A 593 10.55 3.01 45.68
N ILE A 594 10.82 1.91 44.96
CA ILE A 594 11.19 1.97 43.54
C ILE A 594 10.08 2.69 42.75
N ALA A 595 8.82 2.29 42.91
CA ALA A 595 7.71 2.90 42.19
C ALA A 595 7.50 4.38 42.54
N HIS A 596 7.73 4.76 43.81
CA HIS A 596 7.69 6.14 44.28
C HIS A 596 8.71 7.01 43.53
N GLU A 597 9.96 6.55 43.51
CA GLU A 597 11.03 7.31 42.89
C GLU A 597 10.90 7.34 41.35
N LEU A 598 10.45 6.26 40.72
CA LEU A 598 10.08 6.26 39.29
C LEU A 598 8.88 7.19 39.00
N GLY A 599 7.94 7.32 39.94
CA GLY A 599 6.89 8.34 39.92
C GLY A 599 7.48 9.75 39.84
N HIS A 600 8.44 10.09 40.70
CA HIS A 600 9.17 11.36 40.58
C HIS A 600 9.95 11.49 39.27
N GLY A 601 10.51 10.38 38.76
CA GLY A 601 11.22 10.34 37.48
C GLY A 601 10.33 10.57 36.25
N THR A 602 9.01 10.57 36.47
CA THR A 602 7.97 10.81 35.45
C THR A 602 7.05 11.94 35.89
N ASN A 603 7.59 12.94 36.59
CA ASN A 603 6.94 14.19 36.99
C ASN A 603 5.77 14.07 38.00
N VAL A 604 5.60 12.93 38.66
CA VAL A 604 4.58 12.78 39.71
C VAL A 604 5.10 13.41 40.99
N LYS A 605 4.32 14.34 41.56
CA LYS A 605 4.67 14.98 42.83
C LYS A 605 4.03 14.26 44.01
N HIS A 606 4.59 14.47 45.20
CA HIS A 606 4.00 14.02 46.45
C HIS A 606 2.54 14.49 46.65
N HIS A 607 1.80 13.79 47.51
CA HIS A 607 0.44 14.14 47.94
C HIS A 607 0.33 15.49 48.70
N GLY A 608 1.46 16.06 49.10
CA GLY A 608 1.58 17.39 49.70
C GLY A 608 3.00 17.89 49.58
N ASP A 609 3.19 19.21 49.56
CA ASP A 609 4.53 19.80 49.65
C ASP A 609 5.02 19.82 51.10
N ALA A 610 6.30 20.11 51.33
CA ALA A 610 6.75 20.54 52.64
C ALA A 610 6.98 22.05 52.59
N PRO A 611 6.33 22.86 53.45
CA PRO A 611 5.22 22.50 54.36
C PRO A 611 3.90 22.19 53.60
N PRO A 612 3.05 21.27 54.10
CA PRO A 612 2.53 21.25 55.48
C PRO A 612 3.23 20.35 56.51
N ASP A 613 3.96 19.29 56.12
CA ASP A 613 4.67 18.44 57.09
C ASP A 613 5.83 19.19 57.76
N TYR A 614 6.15 18.83 59.00
CA TYR A 614 7.18 19.52 59.77
C TYR A 614 7.82 18.64 60.84
N SER A 615 8.98 19.06 61.31
CA SER A 615 9.67 18.46 62.44
C SER A 615 9.38 19.25 63.72
N THR A 616 9.28 18.58 64.86
CA THR A 616 9.03 19.20 66.18
C THR A 616 10.05 18.73 67.22
N GLY A 617 10.25 19.56 68.24
CA GLY A 617 11.11 19.26 69.39
C GLY A 617 10.42 18.33 70.40
N ASP A 618 10.50 18.64 71.69
CA ASP A 618 9.97 17.78 72.74
C ASP A 618 8.46 17.51 72.60
N VAL A 619 8.09 16.23 72.74
CA VAL A 619 6.69 15.79 72.70
C VAL A 619 6.27 15.25 74.06
N ARG A 620 5.07 15.60 74.52
CA ARG A 620 4.52 15.14 75.81
C ARG A 620 3.23 14.36 75.59
N CYS A 621 3.19 13.10 76.00
CA CYS A 621 2.02 12.23 75.84
C CYS A 621 1.38 11.83 77.16
N LYS A 622 0.05 11.90 77.22
CA LYS A 622 -0.77 11.44 78.34
C LYS A 622 -0.90 9.91 78.30
N LEU A 623 -0.51 9.27 79.39
CA LEU A 623 -0.62 7.83 79.62
C LEU A 623 -2.04 7.45 80.10
N PRO A 624 -2.43 6.16 80.00
CA PRO A 624 -3.76 5.70 80.42
C PRO A 624 -4.10 5.97 81.89
N ASP A 625 -3.08 6.04 82.76
CA ASP A 625 -3.22 6.36 84.19
C ASP A 625 -3.40 7.86 84.49
N GLY A 626 -3.41 8.69 83.44
CA GLY A 626 -3.56 10.14 83.52
C GLY A 626 -2.25 10.90 83.74
N SER A 627 -1.13 10.21 83.98
CA SER A 627 0.19 10.81 84.05
C SER A 627 0.70 11.18 82.65
N PHE A 628 1.82 11.92 82.58
CA PHE A 628 2.43 12.29 81.32
C PHE A 628 3.84 11.72 81.21
N ARG A 629 4.18 11.24 80.01
CA ARG A 629 5.53 10.92 79.59
C ARG A 629 6.05 12.01 78.67
N ASN A 630 7.24 12.52 78.97
CA ASN A 630 7.97 13.43 78.09
C ASN A 630 8.90 12.61 77.20
N PHE A 631 8.90 12.94 75.92
CA PHE A 631 9.80 12.42 74.89
C PHE A 631 10.69 13.59 74.47
N LEU A 632 11.85 13.70 75.11
CA LEU A 632 12.75 14.82 74.90
C LEU A 632 13.61 14.59 73.66
N CYS A 633 13.83 15.64 72.88
CA CYS A 633 14.63 15.63 71.65
C CYS A 633 16.11 15.30 71.94
N ASN A 634 16.65 15.79 73.06
CA ASN A 634 18.02 15.47 73.50
C ASN A 634 18.21 14.03 74.01
N GLU A 635 17.12 13.34 74.36
CA GLU A 635 17.08 11.92 74.74
C GLU A 635 16.79 11.01 73.54
N TRP A 636 16.46 11.59 72.37
CA TRP A 636 16.39 10.85 71.12
C TRP A 636 17.77 10.26 70.83
N PRO A 637 17.91 8.94 70.68
CA PRO A 637 19.22 8.35 70.52
C PRO A 637 19.78 8.80 69.17
N ARG A 638 20.79 9.67 69.19
CA ARG A 638 21.59 10.04 68.00
C ARG A 638 22.23 8.81 67.32
N ASP A 639 22.33 7.71 68.06
CA ASP A 639 22.86 6.42 67.61
C ASP A 639 21.78 5.34 67.36
N ALA A 640 20.49 5.70 67.30
CA ALA A 640 19.43 4.76 66.94
C ALA A 640 19.52 4.36 65.46
N LYS A 641 20.36 3.37 65.20
CA LYS A 641 20.07 2.34 64.20
C LYS A 641 18.57 2.00 64.31
N LYS A 642 17.81 2.28 63.24
CA LYS A 642 16.39 1.97 62.98
C LYS A 642 15.36 3.06 63.35
N ARG A 643 15.24 4.09 62.49
CA ARG A 643 14.01 4.36 61.72
C ARG A 643 14.27 5.50 60.72
N ALA A 644 13.84 5.31 59.48
CA ALA A 644 13.75 6.37 58.47
C ALA A 644 12.64 7.32 58.92
N VAL A 645 12.95 8.60 59.08
CA VAL A 645 11.94 9.60 59.45
C VAL A 645 12.10 10.82 58.57
N GLY A 646 11.59 10.76 57.34
CA GLY A 646 11.36 11.90 56.44
C GLY A 646 12.55 12.86 56.17
N PRO A 647 12.35 13.88 55.33
CA PRO A 647 13.42 14.80 54.95
C PRO A 647 13.71 15.87 56.03
N GLY A 648 14.99 16.02 56.39
CA GLY A 648 15.55 17.25 56.99
C GLY A 648 15.21 17.51 58.46
N VAL A 649 15.95 16.90 59.38
CA VAL A 649 15.85 17.13 60.84
C VAL A 649 16.89 18.18 61.26
N LEU A 650 16.46 19.40 61.65
CA LEU A 650 17.31 20.41 62.28
C LEU A 650 17.59 20.06 63.75
N ALA A 651 18.66 20.60 64.34
CA ALA A 651 19.18 20.18 65.66
C ALA A 651 18.21 20.33 66.86
N ASP A 652 17.14 21.12 66.74
CA ASP A 652 16.09 21.32 67.76
C ASP A 652 14.74 20.67 67.37
N GLU A 653 14.65 19.98 66.22
CA GLU A 653 13.42 19.43 65.64
C GLU A 653 13.58 17.91 65.41
N CYS A 654 13.43 17.09 66.46
CA CYS A 654 13.73 15.66 66.41
C CYS A 654 12.64 14.74 65.83
N TYR A 655 11.38 15.14 65.88
CA TYR A 655 10.25 14.26 65.56
C TYR A 655 9.47 14.77 64.35
N VAL A 656 9.30 13.94 63.33
CA VAL A 656 8.48 14.29 62.16
C VAL A 656 6.99 14.10 62.47
N VAL A 657 6.23 15.12 62.12
CA VAL A 657 4.77 15.18 62.26
C VAL A 657 4.14 15.13 60.88
N ALA A 658 3.28 14.12 60.67
CA ALA A 658 2.38 14.05 59.53
C ALA A 658 1.24 15.07 59.72
N ALA A 659 1.29 16.14 58.94
CA ALA A 659 0.29 17.20 58.96
C ALA A 659 -0.80 16.95 57.93
N ARG A 660 -1.97 17.57 58.14
CA ARG A 660 -3.07 17.47 57.18
C ARG A 660 -2.70 18.10 55.84
N GLY A 661 -2.92 17.35 54.75
CA GLY A 661 -2.54 17.76 53.41
C GLY A 661 -1.04 17.59 53.08
N GLY A 662 -0.22 17.07 54.01
CA GLY A 662 1.19 16.74 53.76
C GLY A 662 1.40 15.47 52.92
N ALA A 663 2.66 15.05 52.76
CA ALA A 663 3.09 13.87 52.01
C ALA A 663 2.52 12.55 52.55
N TYR A 664 2.08 12.52 53.81
CA TYR A 664 1.41 11.37 54.43
C TYR A 664 -0.10 11.29 54.14
N SER A 665 -0.67 12.29 53.49
CA SER A 665 -2.12 12.43 53.26
C SER A 665 -2.60 11.71 52.00
N GLY A 666 -3.89 11.73 51.72
CA GLY A 666 -4.49 11.14 50.52
C GLY A 666 -4.69 9.63 50.61
N ASN A 667 -4.82 8.99 49.45
CA ASN A 667 -5.11 7.56 49.36
C ASN A 667 -4.01 6.74 50.03
N ASP A 668 -4.40 5.84 50.94
CA ASP A 668 -3.48 5.07 51.77
C ASP A 668 -2.77 3.91 51.10
N GLN A 669 -3.23 3.54 49.91
CA GLN A 669 -2.61 2.52 49.07
C GLN A 669 -1.75 3.13 47.96
N CYS A 670 -1.62 4.46 47.90
CA CYS A 670 -0.81 5.13 46.88
C CYS A 670 0.68 5.05 47.23
N PHE A 671 1.53 4.59 46.33
CA PHE A 671 2.98 4.58 46.56
C PHE A 671 3.56 6.00 46.72
N MET A 672 2.87 7.06 46.24
CA MET A 672 3.27 8.46 46.45
C MET A 672 3.01 9.00 47.86
N ARG A 673 2.40 8.19 48.74
CA ARG A 673 2.11 8.55 50.13
C ARG A 673 3.16 7.95 51.06
N TYR A 674 3.76 8.78 51.91
CA TYR A 674 4.67 8.30 52.95
C TYR A 674 3.94 7.53 54.05
N ASP A 675 4.56 6.49 54.59
CA ASP A 675 3.94 5.50 55.49
C ASP A 675 4.52 5.47 56.91
N SER A 676 5.57 6.27 57.17
CA SER A 676 6.29 6.28 58.45
C SER A 676 6.59 7.71 58.93
N ALA A 677 5.96 8.10 60.04
CA ALA A 677 6.26 9.33 60.79
C ALA A 677 6.38 9.03 62.30
N ASN A 678 6.73 10.03 63.12
CA ASN A 678 6.67 9.86 64.57
C ASN A 678 5.27 10.12 65.12
N TYR A 679 4.63 11.20 64.69
CA TYR A 679 3.32 11.64 65.15
C TYR A 679 2.43 12.11 63.99
N TYR A 680 1.13 12.23 64.22
CA TYR A 680 0.21 12.94 63.32
C TYR A 680 -0.69 13.89 64.09
N GLU A 681 -1.12 14.96 63.41
CA GLU A 681 -2.00 15.98 63.97
C GLU A 681 -3.42 15.47 64.19
N ASN A 682 -3.89 15.53 65.44
CA ASN A 682 -5.28 15.26 65.76
C ASN A 682 -5.71 16.03 67.02
N PRO A 683 -6.77 16.86 66.97
CA PRO A 683 -7.25 17.60 68.14
C PRO A 683 -7.64 16.73 69.35
N ASN A 684 -8.01 15.46 69.12
CA ASN A 684 -8.35 14.50 70.17
C ASN A 684 -7.12 13.75 70.72
N GLY A 685 -5.95 14.04 70.17
CA GLY A 685 -4.67 13.42 70.47
C GLY A 685 -4.30 13.42 71.94
N ASN A 686 -3.69 12.33 72.41
CA ASN A 686 -3.16 12.25 73.76
C ASN A 686 -1.73 12.80 73.88
N CYS A 687 -1.06 13.10 72.77
CA CYS A 687 0.24 13.76 72.71
C CYS A 687 0.08 15.25 72.39
N GLN A 688 1.03 16.06 72.86
CA GLN A 688 1.08 17.50 72.60
C GLN A 688 2.53 18.00 72.46
N TRP A 689 2.73 18.99 71.59
CA TRP A 689 4.00 19.66 71.32
C TRP A 689 3.79 21.14 70.97
N GLN A 690 4.88 21.90 70.84
CA GLN A 690 4.81 23.29 70.39
C GLN A 690 5.13 23.39 68.90
N ASN A 691 4.30 24.11 68.14
CA ASN A 691 4.56 24.50 66.75
C ASN A 691 4.11 25.95 66.54
N GLY A 692 4.99 26.82 66.04
CA GLY A 692 4.67 28.23 65.80
C GLY A 692 4.12 29.00 67.02
N GLY A 693 4.58 28.65 68.23
CA GLY A 693 4.12 29.23 69.49
C GLY A 693 2.73 28.76 69.96
N LYS A 694 2.16 27.75 69.32
CA LYS A 694 0.87 27.13 69.69
C LYS A 694 1.09 25.70 70.16
N THR A 695 0.24 25.27 71.10
CA THR A 695 0.18 23.86 71.49
C THR A 695 -0.63 23.08 70.46
N VAL A 696 -0.01 22.10 69.82
CA VAL A 696 -0.66 21.17 68.88
C VAL A 696 -0.88 19.84 69.59
N HIS A 697 -1.97 19.15 69.23
CA HIS A 697 -2.31 17.83 69.74
C HIS A 697 -2.21 16.77 68.65
N GLY A 698 -1.90 15.53 69.04
CA GLY A 698 -1.82 14.41 68.11
C GLY A 698 -1.66 13.06 68.78
N TYR A 699 -1.47 12.05 67.95
CA TYR A 699 -1.20 10.68 68.38
C TYR A 699 0.13 10.19 67.79
N PRO A 700 0.77 9.17 68.38
CA PRO A 700 1.85 8.45 67.72
C PRO A 700 1.39 7.89 66.38
N TYR A 701 2.18 8.05 65.32
CA TYR A 701 1.79 7.62 63.97
C TYR A 701 1.78 6.09 63.82
N GLY A 702 2.80 5.42 64.35
CA GLY A 702 3.04 4.00 64.08
C GLY A 702 3.77 3.80 62.74
N GLU A 703 3.60 2.62 62.15
CA GLU A 703 4.15 2.23 60.85
C GLU A 703 2.98 1.65 60.06
N ASP A 704 2.68 2.23 58.91
CA ASP A 704 1.66 1.70 58.00
C ASP A 704 2.31 0.81 56.95
N PRO A 705 1.55 -0.12 56.32
CA PRO A 705 2.03 -0.81 55.14
C PRO A 705 2.33 0.19 54.00
N PRO A 706 3.33 -0.10 53.15
CA PRO A 706 3.59 0.71 51.97
C PRO A 706 2.40 0.74 51.02
N GLY A 707 2.26 1.86 50.30
CA GLY A 707 1.32 1.95 49.19
C GLY A 707 1.79 1.13 47.99
N MET A 708 0.93 0.29 47.44
CA MET A 708 1.27 -0.62 46.33
C MET A 708 0.52 -0.31 45.04
N THR A 709 -0.11 0.87 44.95
CA THR A 709 -0.92 1.31 43.81
C THR A 709 -0.67 2.78 43.47
N MET A 710 -1.18 3.24 42.31
CA MET A 710 -1.25 4.66 41.98
C MET A 710 -2.67 5.18 42.17
N CYS A 711 -2.85 6.27 42.91
CA CYS A 711 -4.19 6.75 43.24
C CYS A 711 -4.90 7.47 42.07
N ARG A 712 -6.24 7.40 42.08
CA ARG A 712 -7.14 8.06 41.10
C ARG A 712 -7.93 9.24 41.69
N SER A 713 -7.56 9.67 42.90
CA SER A 713 -8.11 10.86 43.54
C SER A 713 -7.20 11.31 44.68
N GLY A 714 -7.27 12.60 45.03
CA GLY A 714 -6.63 13.13 46.24
C GLY A 714 -7.36 12.81 47.55
N LYS A 715 -8.44 12.02 47.53
CA LYS A 715 -9.22 11.72 48.74
C LYS A 715 -8.47 10.77 49.68
N GLY A 716 -8.53 11.08 50.97
CA GLY A 716 -8.03 10.23 52.03
C GLY A 716 -8.82 8.92 52.11
N THR A 717 -8.13 7.79 52.19
CA THR A 717 -8.73 6.46 52.35
C THR A 717 -8.12 5.72 53.54
N GLY A 718 -8.80 4.69 54.02
CA GLY A 718 -8.36 3.85 55.14
C GLY A 718 -7.86 4.64 56.35
N VAL A 719 -6.56 4.59 56.66
CA VAL A 719 -6.01 5.33 57.83
C VAL A 719 -6.08 6.86 57.67
N ASN A 720 -6.25 7.34 56.44
CA ASN A 720 -6.44 8.76 56.09
C ASN A 720 -7.90 9.15 55.84
N ASP A 721 -8.87 8.24 55.96
CA ASP A 721 -10.29 8.53 55.69
C ASP A 721 -10.82 9.64 56.62
N PRO A 722 -11.20 10.83 56.10
CA PRO A 722 -11.67 11.93 56.93
C PRO A 722 -12.95 11.66 57.73
N SER A 723 -13.72 10.62 57.36
CA SER A 723 -14.91 10.20 58.14
C SER A 723 -14.54 9.59 59.50
N ASN A 724 -13.30 9.11 59.65
CA ASN A 724 -12.76 8.67 60.93
C ASN A 724 -12.25 9.88 61.73
N PRO A 725 -12.78 10.16 62.94
CA PRO A 725 -12.32 11.28 63.76
C PRO A 725 -10.84 11.17 64.19
N ASN A 726 -10.26 9.97 64.10
CA ASN A 726 -8.86 9.68 64.42
C ASN A 726 -7.97 9.45 63.18
N ASN A 727 -8.42 9.87 61.98
CA ASN A 727 -7.62 9.78 60.76
C ASN A 727 -6.26 10.47 60.90
N LYS A 728 -5.26 9.93 60.20
CA LYS A 728 -3.87 10.38 60.32
C LYS A 728 -3.63 11.74 59.66
N ALA A 729 -3.71 11.79 58.33
CA ALA A 729 -3.36 13.00 57.58
C ALA A 729 -4.49 13.51 56.66
N GLY A 730 -5.57 12.74 56.47
CA GLY A 730 -6.76 13.20 55.73
C GLY A 730 -6.56 13.21 54.22
N ASP A 731 -7.30 14.08 53.52
CA ASP A 731 -7.17 14.31 52.07
C ASP A 731 -5.79 14.89 51.71
N ALA A 732 -5.29 14.56 50.51
CA ALA A 732 -4.12 15.19 49.91
C ALA A 732 -4.32 16.71 49.76
N SER A 733 -3.21 17.45 49.62
CA SER A 733 -3.28 18.89 49.36
C SER A 733 -4.07 19.21 48.09
N PRO A 734 -4.67 20.41 47.96
CA PRO A 734 -5.31 20.83 46.72
C PRO A 734 -4.38 20.64 45.51
N SER A 735 -4.91 20.12 44.41
CA SER A 735 -4.16 19.73 43.19
C SER A 735 -3.15 18.57 43.33
N ARG A 736 -3.08 17.92 44.50
CA ARG A 736 -2.25 16.74 44.76
C ARG A 736 -3.07 15.45 44.89
N GLY A 737 -2.38 14.32 44.88
CA GLY A 737 -2.98 13.01 44.66
C GLY A 737 -3.49 12.89 43.22
N ASP A 738 -4.42 11.97 42.97
CA ASP A 738 -4.84 11.62 41.61
C ASP A 738 -3.64 11.32 40.70
N CYS A 739 -2.66 10.62 41.27
CA CYS A 739 -1.33 10.48 40.70
C CYS A 739 -1.33 9.83 39.31
N ILE A 740 -2.30 8.94 39.02
CA ILE A 740 -2.41 8.32 37.69
C ILE A 740 -2.60 9.36 36.58
N HIS A 741 -3.19 10.51 36.86
CA HIS A 741 -3.38 11.59 35.89
C HIS A 741 -2.36 12.71 36.10
N LYS A 742 -1.13 12.38 36.50
CA LYS A 742 -0.07 13.35 36.81
C LYS A 742 1.31 12.99 36.26
N PHE A 743 1.52 11.76 35.78
CA PHE A 743 2.80 11.41 35.21
C PHE A 743 2.94 11.99 33.79
N CYS A 744 4.16 12.32 33.40
CA CYS A 744 4.53 12.75 32.06
C CYS A 744 5.95 12.29 31.73
N MET A 745 6.15 11.84 30.48
CA MET A 745 7.45 11.44 29.94
C MET A 745 7.90 12.33 28.79
N LYS A 746 7.00 13.17 28.24
CA LYS A 746 7.31 14.07 27.13
C LYS A 746 8.27 15.18 27.53
N ASN A 747 9.47 15.17 26.96
CA ASN A 747 10.56 16.11 27.19
C ASN A 747 10.21 17.57 26.93
N SER A 748 9.26 17.85 26.04
CA SER A 748 8.84 19.21 25.66
C SER A 748 7.68 19.76 26.50
N ALA A 749 6.98 18.91 27.25
CA ALA A 749 5.78 19.30 28.00
C ALA A 749 6.10 20.11 29.27
N HIS A 750 7.14 19.71 29.99
CA HIS A 750 7.53 20.35 31.25
C HIS A 750 8.93 20.92 31.12
N SER A 751 9.04 22.24 31.12
CA SER A 751 10.35 22.88 31.25
C SER A 751 10.79 22.75 32.71
N ALA A 752 11.96 22.16 32.97
CA ALA A 752 12.58 22.32 34.28
C ALA A 752 12.72 23.81 34.60
N PRO A 753 12.50 24.24 35.86
CA PRO A 753 12.97 25.54 36.29
C PRO A 753 14.49 25.59 36.00
N VAL A 754 14.90 26.57 35.20
CA VAL A 754 16.31 26.84 34.88
C VAL A 754 17.08 26.93 36.20
N PRO A 755 18.23 26.23 36.33
CA PRO A 755 19.01 26.21 37.57
C PRO A 755 19.43 27.61 38.05
#